data_AF-A0A928GZK3-F1
#
_entry.id   AF-A0A928GZK3-F1
#
_cell.length_a   1.000
_cell.length_b   1.000
_cell.length_c   1.000
_cell.angle_alpha   90.00
_cell.angle_beta   90.00
_cell.angle_gamma   90.00
#
_symmetry.space_group_name_H-M   'P 1'
#
loop_
_entity.id
_entity.type
_entity.pdbx_description
1 polymer ?
#
loop_
_entity_poly.entity_id
_entity_poly.type
_entity_poly.pdbx_seq_one_letter_code
_entity_poly.pdbx_strand_id
1 'polypeptide(L)'
;MCYCITNGIMYSQGTEKRGLSMKDWFRQIRSRLDERAMAEKAEELCKIEQGQTFRHYHQSIDWICREMKAAGLPNVEKLCFPADGTTVYEDKRMPLAWDASVGRLTLCDAEKTVAADYSVHPFHLIKGSTGTKPGGEVVRIITEQQYLAGEDPRGALVMLEPETPPRARVLTPILDQGARGLISDYLVGRYEHPDALQWVAACTEGSNWHIQSEDRDFIGFSVTLRMGARIRELAGKSSLKARIECDGRRYAGELPCATALIPGRRSEEVWLLAHTFEPLLDDDSNGVVAGIEIARQIMAMGTPEYSLRLIFTMELYGYAAFHANFKGKVIGGANLDSLPANRDSLCRLIPPISSVPFHGVDILREMASAFHDLLPCEWRKPECFDDMFLSDSTTAVPTVWFLQNPKPGNITLWHNSAQTEPGFLDPETFADYTALAAVWFRNVLFYTGKPAVLPKLELKPVSSPWRDYAAEQVYARAQTGLPQDLVRIPKDCRRPLPDGVIYGPMASILSGMDGKKDLARIILEAEADRQVTLTDAQIKKYIDAVNYLADWGYLTAVRRTELAPSVLADALRQAGVSGGDVLLVHSSLSKCGYVSGGARGLIEGVMAAVGKNGTALFPTFTRPYIYLGTSLNKGWNYRPYDPDDPRQVWTGTVPRALLEQFPEAVRSRHVTHSWAGLGPKAQTCVAAHGPADPPASEASPLGKALALGGKVVYIGSGLAPSTFLHYLETACGSAFLQPAVCRVKDPGGSLRTVLIEKHLPGHRDFYRPDAENCKFFVRAVQAGLHIAEVPFGMGRIQVIDLKDFYEVGMKLMKEDPRVLLCDDPDCLFCRKF
;
A
#
# COMPACT_ATOMS: atom_id res chain seq x y z
N MET A 1 -17.29 -16.81 15.19
CA MET A 1 -17.02 -18.24 15.47
C MET A 1 -15.54 -18.46 15.23
N CYS A 2 -14.74 -18.73 16.27
CA CYS A 2 -13.35 -19.14 16.10
C CYS A 2 -13.32 -20.45 15.31
N TYR A 3 -12.82 -20.42 14.09
CA TYR A 3 -12.44 -21.64 13.39
C TYR A 3 -11.14 -22.15 14.00
N CYS A 4 -11.27 -22.85 15.13
CA CYS A 4 -10.21 -23.71 15.62
C CYS A 4 -9.99 -24.80 14.57
N ILE A 5 -8.85 -24.76 13.87
CA ILE A 5 -8.27 -25.96 13.26
C ILE A 5 -7.71 -26.80 14.42
N THR A 6 -8.60 -27.31 15.27
CA THR A 6 -8.30 -28.34 16.26
C THR A 6 -8.84 -29.65 15.70
N ASN A 7 -8.17 -30.16 14.68
CA ASN A 7 -8.18 -31.59 14.44
C ASN A 7 -6.73 -32.02 14.52
N GLY A 8 -6.38 -32.58 15.67
CA GLY A 8 -5.14 -33.32 15.85
C GLY A 8 -5.11 -34.43 14.82
N ILE A 9 -4.35 -34.23 13.76
CA ILE A 9 -3.98 -35.30 12.85
C ILE A 9 -2.93 -36.12 13.61
N MET A 10 -3.35 -37.23 14.21
CA MET A 10 -2.41 -38.28 14.58
C MET A 10 -1.83 -38.84 13.28
N TYR A 11 -0.66 -38.34 12.88
CA TYR A 11 0.14 -38.99 11.86
C TYR A 11 0.63 -40.31 12.45
N SER A 12 0.32 -41.41 11.78
CA SER A 12 0.74 -42.75 12.18
C SER A 12 2.26 -42.76 12.33
N GLN A 13 2.74 -43.06 13.54
CA GLN A 13 4.13 -43.41 13.79
C GLN A 13 4.50 -44.58 12.89
N GLY A 14 5.22 -44.27 11.83
CA GLY A 14 5.54 -45.19 10.75
C GLY A 14 7.01 -45.12 10.41
N THR A 15 7.79 -45.95 11.12
CA THR A 15 9.13 -46.44 10.77
C THR A 15 10.36 -45.55 11.05
N GLU A 16 10.72 -45.41 12.33
CA GLU A 16 12.13 -45.25 12.71
C GLU A 16 12.73 -46.61 13.09
N LYS A 17 13.64 -47.12 12.25
CA LYS A 17 14.72 -48.01 12.68
C LYS A 17 16.05 -47.28 12.49
N ARG A 18 16.63 -46.82 13.61
CA ARG A 18 18.01 -46.33 13.81
C ARG A 18 18.42 -45.06 13.01
N GLY A 19 17.82 -43.91 13.32
CA GLY A 19 18.32 -42.59 12.96
C GLY A 19 18.57 -41.71 14.20
N LEU A 20 19.38 -40.65 14.07
CA LEU A 20 19.50 -39.59 15.08
C LEU A 20 18.23 -38.72 15.08
N SER A 21 17.72 -38.33 16.25
CA SER A 21 16.56 -37.43 16.35
C SER A 21 16.90 -36.00 15.90
N MET A 22 15.89 -35.14 15.69
CA MET A 22 16.15 -33.72 15.38
C MET A 22 16.97 -33.01 16.46
N LYS A 23 16.73 -33.32 17.74
CA LYS A 23 17.50 -32.77 18.86
C LYS A 23 18.95 -33.26 18.86
N ASP A 24 19.20 -34.50 18.43
CA ASP A 24 20.56 -35.02 18.34
C ASP A 24 21.34 -34.36 17.21
N TRP A 25 20.71 -34.18 16.04
CA TRP A 25 21.29 -33.41 14.94
C TRP A 25 21.57 -31.96 15.33
N PHE A 26 20.63 -31.32 16.03
CA PHE A 26 20.82 -29.97 16.55
C PHE A 26 22.09 -29.87 17.41
N ARG A 27 22.24 -30.75 18.41
CA ARG A 27 23.42 -30.74 19.30
C ARG A 27 24.73 -30.99 18.53
N GLN A 28 24.72 -31.89 17.53
CA GLN A 28 25.89 -32.18 16.71
C GLN A 28 26.28 -31.06 15.74
N ILE A 29 25.29 -30.35 15.19
CA ILE A 29 25.55 -29.18 14.35
C ILE A 29 26.06 -28.05 15.24
N ARG A 30 25.34 -27.75 16.32
CA ARG A 30 25.67 -26.67 17.25
C ARG A 30 27.08 -26.77 17.81
N SER A 31 27.56 -27.99 18.11
CA SER A 31 28.94 -28.20 18.62
C SER A 31 30.04 -27.98 17.59
N ARG A 32 29.70 -27.84 16.29
CA ARG A 32 30.64 -27.58 15.18
C ARG A 32 30.59 -26.13 14.69
N LEU A 33 29.69 -25.31 15.23
CA LEU A 33 29.57 -23.88 14.91
C LEU A 33 30.56 -23.08 15.76
N ASP A 34 31.27 -22.15 15.13
CA ASP A 34 32.06 -21.14 15.81
C ASP A 34 31.25 -19.86 15.90
N GLU A 35 30.52 -19.73 17.02
CA GLU A 35 29.60 -18.62 17.27
C GLU A 35 30.26 -17.24 17.20
N ARG A 36 31.51 -17.11 17.64
CA ARG A 36 32.23 -15.83 17.61
C ARG A 36 32.63 -15.47 16.19
N ALA A 37 33.22 -16.42 15.46
CA ALA A 37 33.61 -16.18 14.08
C ALA A 37 32.40 -15.86 13.19
N MET A 38 31.23 -16.44 13.46
CA MET A 38 29.99 -16.10 12.77
C MET A 38 29.56 -14.66 13.03
N ALA A 39 29.54 -14.22 14.30
CA ALA A 39 29.18 -12.84 14.65
C ALA A 39 30.16 -11.82 14.04
N GLU A 40 31.47 -12.08 14.10
CA GLU A 40 32.51 -11.24 13.51
C GLU A 40 32.33 -11.09 11.98
N LYS A 41 32.01 -12.19 11.28
CA LYS A 41 31.74 -12.14 9.83
C LYS A 41 30.48 -11.35 9.48
N ALA A 42 29.43 -11.45 10.31
CA ALA A 42 28.23 -10.65 10.11
C ALA A 42 28.54 -9.15 10.29
N GLU A 43 29.35 -8.79 11.29
CA GLU A 43 29.85 -7.43 11.49
C GLU A 43 30.71 -6.92 10.32
N GLU A 44 31.58 -7.77 9.77
CA GLU A 44 32.36 -7.43 8.57
C GLU A 44 31.46 -7.13 7.37
N LEU A 45 30.47 -7.99 7.09
CA LEU A 45 29.53 -7.80 5.99
C LEU A 45 28.71 -6.52 6.14
N CYS A 46 28.09 -6.33 7.32
CA CYS A 46 27.30 -5.13 7.63
C CYS A 46 28.13 -3.85 7.43
N LYS A 47 29.40 -3.86 7.84
CA LYS A 47 30.31 -2.73 7.66
C LYS A 47 30.62 -2.44 6.19
N ILE A 48 30.75 -3.46 5.34
CA ILE A 48 30.90 -3.28 3.89
C ILE A 48 29.65 -2.63 3.32
N GLU A 49 28.46 -3.05 3.76
CA GLU A 49 27.18 -2.57 3.24
C GLU A 49 26.75 -1.21 3.79
N GLN A 50 27.35 -0.74 4.89
CA GLN A 50 27.01 0.51 5.58
C GLN A 50 26.88 1.74 4.66
N GLY A 51 27.69 1.80 3.60
CA GLY A 51 27.62 2.87 2.61
C GLY A 51 26.31 2.93 1.82
N GLN A 52 25.56 1.82 1.70
CA GLN A 52 24.27 1.71 0.99
C GLN A 52 24.31 2.14 -0.48
N THR A 53 25.48 2.03 -1.10
CA THR A 53 25.65 2.40 -2.50
C THR A 53 25.87 1.16 -3.36
N PHE A 54 25.60 1.27 -4.66
CA PHE A 54 25.82 0.15 -5.57
C PHE A 54 27.28 -0.28 -5.61
N ARG A 55 28.23 0.65 -5.43
CA ARG A 55 29.64 0.28 -5.21
C ARG A 55 29.81 -0.68 -4.02
N HIS A 56 29.16 -0.40 -2.89
CA HIS A 56 29.24 -1.24 -1.71
C HIS A 56 28.53 -2.58 -1.91
N TYR A 57 27.43 -2.61 -2.67
CA TYR A 57 26.71 -3.84 -3.03
C TYR A 57 27.58 -4.79 -3.84
N HIS A 58 28.37 -4.26 -4.80
CA HIS A 58 29.33 -5.08 -5.52
C HIS A 58 30.44 -5.61 -4.63
N GLN A 59 30.92 -4.81 -3.67
CA GLN A 59 31.95 -5.21 -2.72
C GLN A 59 31.46 -6.29 -1.74
N SER A 60 30.21 -6.20 -1.28
CA SER A 60 29.62 -7.20 -0.38
C SER A 60 29.43 -8.54 -1.10
N ILE A 61 28.90 -8.54 -2.32
CA ILE A 61 28.79 -9.76 -3.13
C ILE A 61 30.16 -10.39 -3.42
N ASP A 62 31.19 -9.57 -3.71
CA ASP A 62 32.55 -10.08 -3.88
C ASP A 62 33.11 -10.71 -2.60
N TRP A 63 32.80 -10.14 -1.44
CA TRP A 63 33.16 -10.70 -0.13
C TRP A 63 32.41 -12.02 0.12
N ILE A 64 31.09 -12.06 -0.09
CA ILE A 64 30.26 -13.26 0.08
C ILE A 64 30.77 -14.40 -0.81
N CYS A 65 31.10 -14.11 -2.08
CA CYS A 65 31.69 -15.09 -2.99
C CYS A 65 33.03 -15.65 -2.48
N ARG A 66 33.87 -14.82 -1.84
CA ARG A 66 35.12 -15.28 -1.22
C ARG A 66 34.84 -16.15 -0.01
N GLU A 67 33.90 -15.77 0.84
CA GLU A 67 33.53 -16.53 2.05
C GLU A 67 32.94 -17.90 1.70
N MET A 68 32.06 -17.99 0.70
CA MET A 68 31.55 -19.27 0.21
C MET A 68 32.68 -20.17 -0.31
N LYS A 69 33.63 -19.62 -1.08
CA LYS A 69 34.80 -20.38 -1.57
C LYS A 69 35.70 -20.82 -0.43
N ALA A 70 35.94 -19.97 0.57
CA ALA A 70 36.74 -20.29 1.75
C ALA A 70 36.09 -21.39 2.61
N ALA A 71 34.75 -21.40 2.68
CA ALA A 71 33.97 -22.46 3.31
C ALA A 71 33.92 -23.77 2.47
N GLY A 72 34.50 -23.78 1.27
CA GLY A 72 34.62 -24.95 0.40
C GLY A 72 33.39 -25.22 -0.47
N LEU A 73 32.45 -24.28 -0.58
CA LEU A 73 31.23 -24.47 -1.38
C LEU A 73 31.59 -24.60 -2.88
N PRO A 74 31.01 -25.59 -3.60
CA PRO A 74 31.20 -25.74 -5.03
C PRO A 74 30.33 -24.76 -5.82
N ASN A 75 30.67 -24.56 -7.11
CA ASN A 75 29.86 -23.81 -8.07
C ASN A 75 29.47 -22.39 -7.59
N VAL A 76 30.42 -21.68 -6.98
CA VAL A 76 30.21 -20.29 -6.55
C VAL A 76 30.26 -19.35 -7.75
N GLU A 77 29.19 -18.60 -7.96
CA GLU A 77 29.00 -17.69 -9.09
C GLU A 77 28.58 -16.30 -8.59
N LYS A 78 29.11 -15.26 -9.24
CA LYS A 78 28.59 -13.89 -9.15
C LYS A 78 27.78 -13.63 -10.41
N LEU A 79 26.49 -13.40 -10.24
CA LEU A 79 25.57 -12.97 -11.29
C LEU A 79 25.34 -11.46 -11.19
N CYS A 80 24.86 -10.86 -12.28
CA CYS A 80 24.47 -9.45 -12.32
C CYS A 80 23.18 -9.32 -13.12
N PHE A 81 22.23 -8.57 -12.59
CA PHE A 81 20.96 -8.23 -13.24
C PHE A 81 20.90 -6.73 -13.54
N PRO A 82 20.10 -6.27 -14.51
CA PRO A 82 19.95 -4.84 -14.76
C PRO A 82 19.43 -4.09 -13.51
N ALA A 83 20.03 -2.93 -13.23
CA ALA A 83 19.54 -1.95 -12.26
C ALA A 83 19.35 -0.60 -12.97
N ASP A 84 18.38 -0.55 -13.86
CA ASP A 84 18.14 0.53 -14.82
C ASP A 84 16.86 1.33 -14.57
N GLY A 85 16.07 0.96 -13.56
CA GLY A 85 14.76 1.58 -13.29
C GLY A 85 13.65 1.19 -14.26
N THR A 86 13.92 0.32 -15.25
CA THR A 86 13.00 0.05 -16.36
C THR A 86 12.79 -1.42 -16.68
N THR A 87 13.81 -2.25 -16.50
CA THR A 87 13.73 -3.71 -16.67
C THR A 87 12.71 -4.28 -15.69
N VAL A 88 11.91 -5.23 -16.14
CA VAL A 88 10.88 -5.89 -15.33
C VAL A 88 11.10 -7.39 -15.36
N TYR A 89 11.13 -8.01 -14.18
CA TYR A 89 11.00 -9.46 -14.03
C TYR A 89 9.68 -9.73 -13.33
N GLU A 90 8.84 -10.60 -13.93
CA GLU A 90 7.47 -10.84 -13.47
C GLU A 90 6.62 -9.56 -13.48
N ASP A 91 6.38 -8.93 -12.33
CA ASP A 91 5.83 -7.57 -12.19
C ASP A 91 6.72 -6.68 -11.30
N LYS A 92 7.99 -7.04 -11.13
CA LYS A 92 8.98 -6.26 -10.37
C LYS A 92 9.87 -5.45 -11.27
N ARG A 93 9.76 -4.13 -11.15
CA ARG A 93 10.61 -3.17 -11.84
C ARG A 93 11.94 -3.04 -11.11
N MET A 94 13.03 -3.34 -11.80
CA MET A 94 14.36 -3.30 -11.22
C MET A 94 14.77 -1.88 -10.85
N PRO A 95 15.42 -1.67 -9.69
CA PRO A 95 15.77 -0.33 -9.19
C PRO A 95 16.78 0.39 -10.09
N LEU A 96 16.87 1.71 -9.96
CA LEU A 96 18.03 2.47 -10.42
C LEU A 96 19.23 2.25 -9.49
N ALA A 97 20.42 2.14 -10.08
CA ALA A 97 21.66 2.22 -9.31
C ALA A 97 21.83 3.61 -8.69
N TRP A 98 22.37 3.65 -7.46
CA TRP A 98 22.59 4.88 -6.72
C TRP A 98 23.93 4.86 -5.99
N ASP A 99 24.67 5.97 -6.09
CA ASP A 99 25.85 6.23 -5.29
C ASP A 99 25.84 7.66 -4.74
N ALA A 100 26.42 7.82 -3.55
CA ALA A 100 26.73 9.10 -2.93
C ALA A 100 28.00 8.95 -2.08
N SER A 101 28.71 10.06 -1.89
CA SER A 101 29.81 10.20 -0.93
C SER A 101 29.67 11.44 -0.05
N VAL A 102 28.78 12.36 -0.43
CA VAL A 102 28.48 13.60 0.29
C VAL A 102 26.97 13.70 0.47
N GLY A 103 26.55 13.96 1.70
CA GLY A 103 25.17 14.23 2.06
C GLY A 103 25.15 15.02 3.36
N ARG A 104 25.16 16.35 3.26
CA ARG A 104 25.26 17.23 4.43
C ARG A 104 24.13 18.25 4.45
N LEU A 105 23.56 18.43 5.64
CA LEU A 105 22.57 19.46 5.96
C LEU A 105 23.14 20.35 7.06
N THR A 106 23.37 21.62 6.75
CA THR A 106 23.87 22.62 7.71
C THR A 106 22.87 23.75 7.88
N LEU A 107 22.35 23.92 9.08
CA LEU A 107 21.42 25.00 9.40
C LEU A 107 22.14 26.34 9.26
N CYS A 108 21.46 27.34 8.69
CA CYS A 108 21.93 28.72 8.64
C CYS A 108 21.52 29.48 9.92
N ASP A 109 21.67 28.84 11.08
CA ASP A 109 21.55 29.46 12.39
C ASP A 109 22.87 30.14 12.80
N ALA A 110 22.88 30.82 13.96
CA ALA A 110 24.06 31.52 14.44
C ALA A 110 25.28 30.59 14.61
N GLU A 111 25.03 29.32 14.95
CA GLU A 111 26.04 28.30 15.23
C GLU A 111 26.49 27.55 13.98
N LYS A 112 25.78 27.69 12.84
CA LYS A 112 25.97 26.87 11.63
C LYS A 112 25.92 25.38 11.93
N THR A 113 24.89 24.96 12.65
CA THR A 113 24.75 23.60 13.17
C THR A 113 24.68 22.58 12.02
N VAL A 114 25.52 21.54 12.06
CA VAL A 114 25.41 20.39 11.14
C VAL A 114 24.34 19.44 11.68
N ALA A 115 23.23 19.33 10.95
CA ALA A 115 22.07 18.55 11.37
C ALA A 115 22.10 17.10 10.87
N ALA A 116 22.73 16.86 9.72
CA ALA A 116 22.96 15.54 9.14
C ALA A 116 24.26 15.55 8.34
N ASP A 117 25.03 14.48 8.45
CA ASP A 117 26.28 14.28 7.70
C ASP A 117 26.49 12.80 7.35
N TYR A 118 26.43 12.48 6.07
CA TYR A 118 26.66 11.14 5.53
C TYR A 118 28.00 10.54 5.95
N SER A 119 29.06 11.35 6.11
CA SER A 119 30.37 10.84 6.53
C SER A 119 30.43 10.48 8.02
N VAL A 120 29.48 10.97 8.82
CA VAL A 120 29.34 10.59 10.23
C VAL A 120 28.55 9.29 10.34
N HIS A 121 27.40 9.23 9.67
CA HIS A 121 26.63 7.99 9.52
C HIS A 121 25.86 8.02 8.19
N PRO A 122 25.98 6.99 7.34
CA PRO A 122 25.31 6.96 6.04
C PRO A 122 23.77 7.05 6.05
N PHE A 123 23.10 6.76 7.18
CA PHE A 123 21.62 6.84 7.28
C PHE A 123 21.14 8.29 7.27
N HIS A 124 22.02 9.25 7.51
CA HIS A 124 21.69 10.67 7.42
C HIS A 124 21.21 11.09 6.03
N LEU A 125 21.65 10.41 4.96
CA LEU A 125 21.18 10.66 3.60
C LEU A 125 20.22 9.54 3.18
N ILE A 126 18.97 9.90 2.88
CA ILE A 126 17.99 8.92 2.40
C ILE A 126 18.41 8.47 1.00
N LYS A 127 18.54 7.15 0.81
CA LYS A 127 18.92 6.54 -0.47
C LYS A 127 17.97 7.00 -1.58
N GLY A 128 18.58 7.31 -2.73
CA GLY A 128 17.89 7.94 -3.85
C GLY A 128 17.98 9.47 -3.88
N SER A 129 18.52 10.12 -2.86
CA SER A 129 18.73 11.58 -2.90
C SER A 129 19.60 11.99 -4.10
N THR A 130 19.23 13.10 -4.73
CA THR A 130 19.88 13.62 -5.94
C THR A 130 20.90 14.71 -5.62
N GLY A 131 21.87 14.92 -6.51
CA GLY A 131 22.93 15.88 -6.30
C GLY A 131 22.46 17.34 -6.24
N THR A 132 23.24 18.18 -5.56
CA THR A 132 23.14 19.64 -5.62
C THR A 132 24.15 20.21 -6.61
N LYS A 133 24.08 21.51 -6.88
CA LYS A 133 25.14 22.21 -7.64
C LYS A 133 26.45 22.18 -6.84
N PRO A 134 27.63 22.23 -7.50
CA PRO A 134 28.91 22.35 -6.80
C PRO A 134 28.92 23.48 -5.77
N GLY A 135 29.36 23.18 -4.54
CA GLY A 135 29.34 24.12 -3.40
C GLY A 135 28.01 24.15 -2.62
N GLY A 136 27.04 23.33 -2.99
CA GLY A 136 25.74 23.21 -2.33
C GLY A 136 24.75 24.32 -2.68
N GLU A 137 23.53 24.18 -2.16
CA GLU A 137 22.46 25.17 -2.32
C GLU A 137 21.85 25.55 -0.98
N VAL A 138 21.34 26.78 -0.87
CA VAL A 138 20.64 27.24 0.34
C VAL A 138 19.14 27.15 0.09
N VAL A 139 18.46 26.37 0.93
CA VAL A 139 17.02 26.11 0.86
C VAL A 139 16.32 26.59 2.12
N ARG A 140 15.03 26.88 2.02
CA ARG A 140 14.18 27.12 3.19
C ARG A 140 13.78 25.78 3.82
N ILE A 141 13.60 25.76 5.13
CA ILE A 141 12.95 24.65 5.84
C ILE A 141 11.58 25.13 6.31
N ILE A 142 10.57 24.33 6.04
CA ILE A 142 9.23 24.47 6.64
C ILE A 142 8.86 23.19 7.38
N THR A 143 8.04 23.29 8.41
CA THR A 143 7.51 22.14 9.12
C THR A 143 6.34 21.50 8.38
N GLU A 144 6.06 20.23 8.66
CA GLU A 144 4.85 19.55 8.20
C GLU A 144 3.60 20.35 8.61
N GLN A 145 3.55 20.92 9.81
CA GLN A 145 2.45 21.79 10.24
C GLN A 145 2.30 23.05 9.37
N GLN A 146 3.39 23.71 9.02
CA GLN A 146 3.39 24.87 8.12
C GLN A 146 2.91 24.49 6.71
N TYR A 147 3.42 23.38 6.17
CA TYR A 147 2.97 22.84 4.89
C TYR A 147 1.48 22.52 4.90
N LEU A 148 0.99 21.79 5.91
CA LEU A 148 -0.42 21.47 6.06
C LEU A 148 -1.28 22.71 6.35
N ALA A 149 -0.67 23.79 6.85
CA ALA A 149 -1.30 25.10 7.00
C ALA A 149 -1.39 25.91 5.67
N GLY A 150 -0.83 25.38 4.58
CA GLY A 150 -0.83 25.99 3.26
C GLY A 150 0.34 26.94 2.99
N GLU A 151 1.43 26.82 3.73
CA GLU A 151 2.69 27.50 3.41
C GLU A 151 3.27 26.94 2.10
N ASP A 152 3.78 27.83 1.24
CA ASP A 152 4.35 27.47 -0.06
C ASP A 152 5.63 26.63 0.11
N PRO A 153 5.67 25.36 -0.36
CA PRO A 153 6.83 24.50 -0.19
C PRO A 153 7.84 24.61 -1.33
N ARG A 154 7.60 25.43 -2.37
CA ARG A 154 8.47 25.49 -3.55
C ARG A 154 9.94 25.73 -3.17
N GLY A 155 10.81 24.80 -3.59
CA GLY A 155 12.26 24.81 -3.32
C GLY A 155 12.65 24.57 -1.86
N ALA A 156 11.70 24.29 -0.95
CA ALA A 156 11.97 24.06 0.46
C ALA A 156 12.17 22.57 0.78
N LEU A 157 12.83 22.28 1.90
CA LEU A 157 12.73 20.98 2.56
C LEU A 157 11.60 21.00 3.58
N VAL A 158 10.79 19.95 3.61
CA VAL A 158 9.71 19.79 4.60
C VAL A 158 10.19 18.92 5.76
N MET A 159 10.28 19.49 6.97
CA MET A 159 10.56 18.77 8.20
C MET A 159 9.31 18.05 8.68
N LEU A 160 9.33 16.72 8.65
CA LEU A 160 8.18 15.89 9.01
C LEU A 160 7.90 15.92 10.52
N GLU A 161 6.68 15.58 10.91
CA GLU A 161 6.35 15.28 12.30
C GLU A 161 7.03 13.98 12.76
N PRO A 162 7.32 13.84 14.06
CA PRO A 162 8.13 12.74 14.60
C PRO A 162 7.60 11.32 14.30
N GLU A 163 6.31 11.16 14.02
CA GLU A 163 5.66 9.85 13.75
C GLU A 163 5.22 9.72 12.28
N THR A 164 5.57 10.69 11.43
CA THR A 164 5.26 10.65 10.01
C THR A 164 6.37 9.90 9.25
N PRO A 165 6.15 8.64 8.80
CA PRO A 165 7.14 7.93 8.02
C PRO A 165 7.35 8.58 6.63
N PRO A 166 8.61 8.67 6.15
CA PRO A 166 8.95 9.25 4.85
C PRO A 166 8.60 8.28 3.71
N ARG A 167 7.34 8.26 3.30
CA ARG A 167 6.80 7.38 2.23
C ARG A 167 6.09 8.20 1.15
N ALA A 168 5.66 7.55 0.06
CA ALA A 168 4.96 8.19 -1.07
C ALA A 168 3.79 9.11 -0.69
N ARG A 169 3.02 8.76 0.36
CA ARG A 169 1.90 9.58 0.85
C ARG A 169 2.30 11.00 1.29
N VAL A 170 3.59 11.19 1.59
CA VAL A 170 4.20 12.45 2.01
C VAL A 170 5.02 13.04 0.87
N LEU A 171 5.88 12.22 0.23
CA LEU A 171 6.79 12.68 -0.82
C LEU A 171 6.04 13.21 -2.05
N THR A 172 5.05 12.46 -2.56
CA THR A 172 4.35 12.84 -3.78
C THR A 172 3.62 14.19 -3.64
N PRO A 173 2.85 14.46 -2.56
CA PRO A 173 2.21 15.76 -2.38
C PRO A 173 3.18 16.95 -2.25
N ILE A 174 4.34 16.80 -1.58
CA ILE A 174 5.29 17.91 -1.46
C ILE A 174 5.99 18.18 -2.80
N LEU A 175 6.31 17.14 -3.57
CA LEU A 175 6.90 17.29 -4.91
C LEU A 175 5.90 17.85 -5.91
N ASP A 176 4.61 17.50 -5.83
CA ASP A 176 3.53 18.09 -6.63
C ASP A 176 3.43 19.62 -6.44
N GLN A 177 3.86 20.12 -5.29
CA GLN A 177 3.91 21.54 -4.97
C GLN A 177 5.31 22.14 -5.11
N GLY A 178 6.28 21.38 -5.65
CA GLY A 178 7.62 21.86 -6.00
C GLY A 178 8.63 21.90 -4.85
N ALA A 179 8.40 21.16 -3.76
CA ALA A 179 9.40 21.01 -2.70
C ALA A 179 10.71 20.38 -3.22
N ARG A 180 11.83 20.69 -2.56
CA ARG A 180 13.13 20.06 -2.85
C ARG A 180 13.22 18.65 -2.27
N GLY A 181 12.45 18.36 -1.22
CA GLY A 181 12.40 17.07 -0.55
C GLY A 181 12.05 17.23 0.93
N LEU A 182 12.59 16.36 1.80
CA LEU A 182 12.14 16.24 3.19
C LEU A 182 13.28 16.02 4.19
N ILE A 183 12.97 16.28 5.46
CA ILE A 183 13.81 15.93 6.61
C ILE A 183 12.94 15.11 7.55
N SER A 184 13.43 13.97 8.03
CA SER A 184 12.70 13.03 8.88
C SER A 184 13.48 12.71 10.14
N ASP A 185 12.79 12.69 11.28
CA ASP A 185 13.26 12.07 12.52
C ASP A 185 12.32 10.93 12.97
N TYR A 186 11.55 10.37 12.02
CA TYR A 186 10.84 9.12 12.23
C TYR A 186 11.82 8.03 12.64
N LEU A 187 11.51 7.30 13.71
CA LEU A 187 12.37 6.27 14.28
C LEU A 187 11.52 5.20 14.97
N VAL A 188 11.72 3.94 14.59
CA VAL A 188 11.22 2.78 15.36
C VAL A 188 12.12 2.56 16.59
N GLY A 189 11.53 2.28 17.75
CA GLY A 189 12.29 2.16 19.00
C GLY A 189 12.83 3.49 19.54
N ARG A 190 12.09 4.58 19.31
CA ARG A 190 12.54 5.96 19.56
C ARG A 190 12.79 6.30 21.03
N TYR A 191 12.16 5.59 21.97
CA TYR A 191 12.32 5.86 23.40
C TYR A 191 13.51 5.11 23.98
N GLU A 192 13.81 3.97 23.38
CA GLU A 192 14.87 3.04 23.75
C GLU A 192 16.22 3.50 23.18
N HIS A 193 16.22 3.98 21.93
CA HIS A 193 17.42 4.45 21.23
C HIS A 193 17.22 5.86 20.64
N PRO A 194 17.07 6.91 21.47
CA PRO A 194 16.73 8.26 20.99
C PRO A 194 17.81 8.93 20.13
N ASP A 195 19.02 8.38 20.13
CA ASP A 195 20.19 8.89 19.38
C ASP A 195 20.44 8.11 18.09
N ALA A 196 19.66 7.07 17.85
CA ALA A 196 19.72 6.31 16.61
C ALA A 196 19.07 7.05 15.44
N LEU A 197 19.31 6.51 14.24
CA LEU A 197 18.74 6.97 12.99
C LEU A 197 17.93 5.84 12.36
N GLN A 198 16.82 6.20 11.73
CA GLN A 198 16.08 5.27 10.91
C GLN A 198 16.77 5.09 9.57
N TRP A 199 17.05 3.85 9.21
CA TRP A 199 17.37 3.47 7.84
C TRP A 199 16.12 3.57 6.96
N VAL A 200 16.25 4.31 5.86
CA VAL A 200 15.18 4.48 4.87
C VAL A 200 15.71 3.97 3.53
N ALA A 201 15.35 2.73 3.19
CA ALA A 201 15.79 2.02 1.98
C ALA A 201 15.62 2.85 0.70
N ALA A 202 14.50 3.56 0.57
CA ALA A 202 14.32 4.72 -0.31
C ALA A 202 13.03 5.46 0.09
N CYS A 203 12.91 6.72 -0.34
CA CYS A 203 11.63 7.42 -0.36
C CYS A 203 11.14 7.48 -1.82
N THR A 204 10.21 6.61 -2.22
CA THR A 204 9.68 6.55 -3.59
C THR A 204 8.34 7.26 -3.69
N GLU A 205 7.90 7.60 -4.91
CA GLU A 205 6.59 8.20 -5.17
C GLU A 205 5.47 7.15 -5.32
N GLY A 206 5.82 5.86 -5.20
CA GLY A 206 4.91 4.72 -5.31
C GLY A 206 5.04 3.76 -4.12
N SER A 207 4.62 2.50 -4.32
CA SER A 207 4.76 1.42 -3.34
C SER A 207 6.10 0.68 -3.43
N ASN A 208 7.01 1.13 -4.31
CA ASN A 208 8.31 0.51 -4.54
C ASN A 208 9.26 0.79 -3.38
N TRP A 209 10.18 -0.14 -3.11
CA TRP A 209 11.10 -0.04 -1.98
C TRP A 209 12.42 0.62 -2.36
N HIS A 210 12.70 0.70 -3.66
CA HIS A 210 13.83 1.40 -4.24
C HIS A 210 13.40 2.29 -5.40
N ILE A 211 14.24 3.30 -5.69
CA ILE A 211 14.01 4.30 -6.72
C ILE A 211 13.90 3.66 -8.10
N GLN A 212 12.91 4.12 -8.87
CA GLN A 212 12.64 3.72 -10.25
C GLN A 212 12.85 4.88 -11.22
N SER A 213 12.87 4.60 -12.53
CA SER A 213 13.05 5.64 -13.56
C SER A 213 11.91 6.67 -13.61
N GLU A 214 10.76 6.34 -13.03
CA GLU A 214 9.58 7.19 -12.99
C GLU A 214 9.51 8.10 -11.75
N ASP A 215 10.41 7.92 -10.77
CA ASP A 215 10.45 8.74 -9.56
C ASP A 215 11.15 10.08 -9.81
N ARG A 216 10.51 11.17 -9.39
CA ARG A 216 11.06 12.53 -9.48
C ARG A 216 12.29 12.71 -8.60
N ASP A 217 13.07 13.74 -8.92
CA ASP A 217 14.23 14.15 -8.14
C ASP A 217 13.80 14.71 -6.78
N PHE A 218 14.51 14.30 -5.72
CA PHE A 218 14.37 14.86 -4.38
C PHE A 218 15.70 14.77 -3.62
N ILE A 219 15.78 15.43 -2.47
CA ILE A 219 16.80 15.19 -1.44
C ILE A 219 16.09 14.90 -0.11
N GLY A 220 16.51 13.84 0.57
CA GLY A 220 15.96 13.42 1.86
C GLY A 220 17.05 13.25 2.90
N PHE A 221 16.81 13.74 4.12
CA PHE A 221 17.71 13.54 5.26
C PHE A 221 16.99 12.85 6.42
N SER A 222 17.66 11.90 7.06
CA SER A 222 17.28 11.43 8.41
C SER A 222 18.10 12.17 9.46
N VAL A 223 17.48 12.60 10.55
CA VAL A 223 18.14 13.28 11.68
C VAL A 223 17.73 12.64 13.00
N THR A 224 18.52 12.84 14.04
CA THR A 224 18.18 12.35 15.39
C THR A 224 16.96 13.09 15.94
N LEU A 225 16.29 12.49 16.95
CA LEU A 225 15.10 13.08 17.59
C LEU A 225 15.36 14.48 18.14
N ARG A 226 16.51 14.67 18.80
CA ARG A 226 16.91 15.98 19.34
C ARG A 226 17.09 17.02 18.25
N MET A 227 17.71 16.63 17.13
CA MET A 227 17.90 17.53 16.00
C MET A 227 16.58 17.86 15.30
N GLY A 228 15.71 16.88 15.11
CA GLY A 228 14.37 17.08 14.55
C GLY A 228 13.53 18.06 15.38
N ALA A 229 13.55 17.91 16.72
CA ALA A 229 12.89 18.84 17.63
C ALA A 229 13.45 20.27 17.52
N ARG A 230 14.78 20.43 17.48
CA ARG A 230 15.45 21.73 17.29
C ARG A 230 15.08 22.38 15.95
N ILE A 231 15.07 21.62 14.85
CA ILE A 231 14.68 22.13 13.53
C ILE A 231 13.24 22.65 13.56
N ARG A 232 12.30 21.89 14.12
CA ARG A 232 10.90 22.31 14.26
C ARG A 232 10.75 23.58 15.12
N GLU A 233 11.49 23.67 16.23
CA GLU A 233 11.48 24.88 17.08
C GLU A 233 11.99 26.12 16.33
N LEU A 234 13.12 26.01 15.63
CA LEU A 234 13.72 27.12 14.89
C LEU A 234 12.85 27.57 13.71
N ALA A 235 12.31 26.61 12.95
CA ALA A 235 11.42 26.88 11.82
C ALA A 235 10.06 27.46 12.26
N GLY A 236 9.59 27.14 13.47
CA GLY A 236 8.39 27.72 14.05
C GLY A 236 8.55 29.18 14.51
N LYS A 237 9.77 29.58 14.88
CA LYS A 237 10.07 30.94 15.38
C LYS A 237 10.47 31.94 14.29
N SER A 238 11.06 31.45 13.20
CA SER A 238 11.65 32.31 12.15
C SER A 238 11.73 31.58 10.81
N SER A 239 12.03 32.31 9.73
CA SER A 239 12.31 31.69 8.43
C SER A 239 13.65 30.97 8.46
N LEU A 240 13.63 29.68 8.79
CA LEU A 240 14.82 28.85 8.84
C LEU A 240 15.31 28.51 7.43
N LYS A 241 16.62 28.62 7.22
CA LYS A 241 17.30 28.17 6.01
C LYS A 241 18.38 27.16 6.36
N ALA A 242 18.74 26.33 5.40
CA ALA A 242 19.88 25.41 5.51
C ALA A 242 20.65 25.36 4.20
N ARG A 243 21.96 25.16 4.29
CA ARG A 243 22.81 24.74 3.18
C ARG A 243 22.74 23.23 3.07
N ILE A 244 22.50 22.75 1.85
CA ILE A 244 22.54 21.33 1.52
C ILE A 244 23.62 21.04 0.49
N GLU A 245 24.37 19.97 0.73
CA GLU A 245 25.43 19.45 -0.13
C GLU A 245 25.16 17.97 -0.38
N CYS A 246 25.03 17.57 -1.63
CA CYS A 246 24.76 16.18 -2.00
C CYS A 246 25.42 15.89 -3.36
N ASP A 247 26.09 14.76 -3.50
CA ASP A 247 26.62 14.27 -4.78
C ASP A 247 25.87 13.03 -5.29
N GLY A 248 24.72 12.72 -4.66
CA GLY A 248 23.91 11.56 -4.97
C GLY A 248 23.55 11.46 -6.46
N ARG A 249 23.90 10.34 -7.08
CA ARG A 249 23.69 10.07 -8.50
C ARG A 249 22.87 8.82 -8.69
N ARG A 250 21.76 8.96 -9.43
CA ARG A 250 20.97 7.85 -9.97
C ARG A 250 21.46 7.53 -11.37
N TYR A 251 21.63 6.25 -11.71
CA TYR A 251 22.10 5.83 -13.03
C TYR A 251 21.66 4.40 -13.34
N ALA A 252 21.71 4.01 -14.62
CA ALA A 252 21.55 2.61 -14.99
C ALA A 252 22.84 1.84 -14.66
N GLY A 253 22.73 0.81 -13.84
CA GLY A 253 23.85 -0.03 -13.41
C GLY A 253 23.48 -1.51 -13.39
N GLU A 254 24.20 -2.26 -12.56
CA GLU A 254 24.01 -3.70 -12.39
C GLU A 254 23.79 -4.03 -10.93
N LEU A 255 22.76 -4.82 -10.65
CA LEU A 255 22.45 -5.41 -9.35
C LEU A 255 23.20 -6.75 -9.21
N PRO A 256 24.20 -6.86 -8.33
CA PRO A 256 24.96 -8.08 -8.16
C PRO A 256 24.20 -9.11 -7.30
N CYS A 257 24.45 -10.39 -7.55
CA CYS A 257 23.91 -11.52 -6.79
C CYS A 257 25.01 -12.58 -6.61
N ALA A 258 25.15 -13.12 -5.41
CA ALA A 258 25.98 -14.30 -5.15
C ALA A 258 25.11 -15.56 -5.11
N THR A 259 25.57 -16.62 -5.77
CA THR A 259 24.92 -17.94 -5.67
C THR A 259 25.96 -19.05 -5.57
N ALA A 260 25.57 -20.16 -4.95
CA ALA A 260 26.33 -21.39 -4.94
C ALA A 260 25.38 -22.59 -5.06
N LEU A 261 25.84 -23.65 -5.73
CA LEU A 261 25.07 -24.89 -5.88
C LEU A 261 25.84 -26.08 -5.31
N ILE A 262 25.31 -26.68 -4.24
CA ILE A 262 25.75 -27.98 -3.74
C ILE A 262 24.94 -29.06 -4.46
N PRO A 263 25.57 -29.88 -5.32
CA PRO A 263 24.85 -30.89 -6.09
C PRO A 263 24.35 -32.02 -5.17
N GLY A 264 23.07 -32.34 -5.30
CA GLY A 264 22.47 -33.54 -4.73
C GLY A 264 22.49 -34.71 -5.72
N ARG A 265 21.97 -35.85 -5.27
CA ARG A 265 21.73 -37.02 -6.15
C ARG A 265 20.69 -36.71 -7.23
N ARG A 266 19.79 -35.77 -6.95
CA ARG A 266 18.78 -35.24 -7.84
C ARG A 266 19.05 -33.78 -8.15
N SER A 267 18.74 -33.40 -9.38
CA SER A 267 18.91 -32.02 -9.89
C SER A 267 17.82 -31.06 -9.41
N GLU A 268 16.75 -31.56 -8.80
CA GLU A 268 15.78 -30.69 -8.14
C GLU A 268 16.42 -29.95 -6.96
N GLU A 269 16.12 -28.66 -6.86
CA GLU A 269 16.77 -27.75 -5.92
C GLU A 269 15.86 -27.39 -4.75
N VAL A 270 16.48 -27.28 -3.57
CA VAL A 270 15.96 -26.56 -2.42
C VAL A 270 16.73 -25.25 -2.31
N TRP A 271 16.01 -24.14 -2.18
CA TRP A 271 16.62 -22.82 -2.11
C TRP A 271 16.82 -22.34 -0.67
N LEU A 272 17.97 -21.75 -0.41
CA LEU A 272 18.29 -21.00 0.79
C LEU A 272 18.40 -19.53 0.39
N LEU A 273 17.50 -18.72 0.93
CA LEU A 273 17.40 -17.29 0.67
C LEU A 273 17.85 -16.54 1.92
N ALA A 274 18.67 -15.50 1.71
CA ALA A 274 18.99 -14.48 2.71
C ALA A 274 19.35 -13.23 1.91
N HIS A 275 18.68 -12.11 2.17
CA HIS A 275 18.90 -10.93 1.35
C HIS A 275 20.19 -10.21 1.74
N THR A 276 20.59 -9.27 0.91
CA THR A 276 21.80 -8.46 1.08
C THR A 276 21.42 -7.01 0.79
N PHE A 277 22.33 -6.08 1.10
CA PHE A 277 22.23 -4.65 0.80
C PHE A 277 21.41 -3.83 1.80
N GLU A 278 20.99 -4.48 2.87
CA GLU A 278 20.41 -3.89 4.06
C GLU A 278 21.52 -3.80 5.12
N PRO A 279 21.97 -2.58 5.43
CA PRO A 279 23.19 -2.34 6.23
C PRO A 279 22.91 -2.52 7.73
N LEU A 280 22.38 -3.66 8.14
CA LEU A 280 22.03 -3.99 9.52
C LEU A 280 22.52 -5.41 9.85
N LEU A 281 22.87 -5.66 11.11
CA LEU A 281 23.48 -6.92 11.52
C LEU A 281 22.51 -8.09 11.48
N ASP A 282 21.28 -7.87 11.96
CA ASP A 282 20.21 -8.86 11.99
C ASP A 282 19.15 -8.63 10.90
N ASP A 283 19.47 -7.84 9.88
CA ASP A 283 18.60 -7.54 8.73
C ASP A 283 19.49 -7.07 7.54
N ASP A 284 20.21 -7.95 6.83
CA ASP A 284 20.21 -9.43 6.97
C ASP A 284 21.63 -10.04 6.88
N SER A 285 22.64 -9.32 7.39
CA SER A 285 24.03 -9.82 7.37
C SER A 285 24.18 -11.18 8.08
N ASN A 286 23.42 -11.40 9.16
CA ASN A 286 23.43 -12.66 9.90
C ASN A 286 22.78 -13.82 9.11
N GLY A 287 21.70 -13.59 8.36
CA GLY A 287 21.07 -14.60 7.51
C GLY A 287 22.02 -15.13 6.45
N VAL A 288 22.81 -14.23 5.82
CA VAL A 288 23.85 -14.60 4.84
C VAL A 288 24.92 -15.49 5.47
N VAL A 289 25.47 -15.09 6.63
CA VAL A 289 26.52 -15.87 7.32
C VAL A 289 25.98 -17.21 7.80
N ALA A 290 24.76 -17.25 8.35
CA ALA A 290 24.09 -18.50 8.72
C ALA A 290 23.90 -19.41 7.50
N GLY A 291 23.53 -18.86 6.34
CA GLY A 291 23.35 -19.60 5.10
C GLY A 291 24.62 -20.32 4.63
N ILE A 292 25.77 -19.62 4.65
CA ILE A 292 27.08 -20.20 4.31
C ILE A 292 27.43 -21.33 5.29
N GLU A 293 27.20 -21.12 6.58
CA GLU A 293 27.51 -22.11 7.61
C GLU A 293 26.59 -23.34 7.54
N ILE A 294 25.29 -23.16 7.33
CA ILE A 294 24.33 -24.25 7.08
C ILE A 294 24.82 -25.11 5.90
N ALA A 295 25.20 -24.47 4.80
CA ALA A 295 25.70 -25.17 3.62
C ALA A 295 26.96 -26.00 3.91
N ARG A 296 27.90 -25.45 4.68
CA ARG A 296 29.09 -26.17 5.16
C ARG A 296 28.73 -27.40 5.99
N GLN A 297 27.73 -27.28 6.87
CA GLN A 297 27.25 -28.38 7.71
C GLN A 297 26.57 -29.48 6.88
N ILE A 298 25.78 -29.10 5.87
CA ILE A 298 25.16 -30.06 4.93
C ILE A 298 26.23 -30.83 4.16
N MET A 299 27.24 -30.14 3.61
CA MET A 299 28.35 -30.80 2.90
C MET A 299 29.10 -31.79 3.78
N ALA A 300 29.30 -31.47 5.06
CA ALA A 300 29.93 -32.36 6.03
C ALA A 300 29.12 -33.64 6.34
N MET A 301 27.82 -33.67 6.01
CA MET A 301 26.95 -34.84 6.16
C MET A 301 26.96 -35.78 4.94
N GLY A 302 27.65 -35.38 3.86
CA GLY A 302 27.73 -36.12 2.60
C GLY A 302 26.78 -35.59 1.53
N THR A 303 26.60 -36.34 0.45
CA THR A 303 25.79 -35.91 -0.70
C THR A 303 24.30 -35.92 -0.35
N PRO A 304 23.60 -34.76 -0.40
CA PRO A 304 22.16 -34.71 -0.16
C PRO A 304 21.38 -35.39 -1.29
N GLU A 305 20.11 -35.73 -1.04
CA GLU A 305 19.21 -36.28 -2.07
C GLU A 305 18.87 -35.20 -3.09
N TYR A 306 18.50 -34.01 -2.64
CA TYR A 306 18.20 -32.85 -3.48
C TYR A 306 19.37 -31.86 -3.49
N SER A 307 19.51 -31.10 -4.57
CA SER A 307 20.54 -30.06 -4.64
C SER A 307 20.18 -28.87 -3.74
N LEU A 308 21.17 -28.26 -3.09
CA LEU A 308 20.97 -27.04 -2.29
C LEU A 308 21.54 -25.85 -3.06
N ARG A 309 20.70 -24.84 -3.31
CA ARG A 309 21.14 -23.56 -3.89
C ARG A 309 21.06 -22.44 -2.88
N LEU A 310 22.16 -21.71 -2.72
CA LEU A 310 22.21 -20.47 -1.95
C LEU A 310 22.01 -19.31 -2.90
N ILE A 311 21.18 -18.34 -2.52
CA ILE A 311 20.90 -17.13 -3.29
C ILE A 311 20.98 -15.94 -2.34
N PHE A 312 21.98 -15.10 -2.53
CA PHE A 312 22.19 -13.87 -1.77
C PHE A 312 22.15 -12.68 -2.72
N THR A 313 21.12 -11.85 -2.58
CA THR A 313 20.82 -10.74 -3.49
C THR A 313 19.86 -9.76 -2.82
N MET A 314 19.53 -8.66 -3.49
CA MET A 314 18.53 -7.70 -3.01
C MET A 314 17.16 -8.34 -2.82
N GLU A 315 16.56 -8.06 -1.67
CA GLU A 315 15.20 -8.44 -1.30
C GLU A 315 14.19 -8.09 -2.40
N LEU A 316 13.24 -8.99 -2.66
CA LEU A 316 12.26 -8.95 -3.76
C LEU A 316 12.86 -8.93 -5.19
N TYR A 317 13.61 -7.87 -5.52
CA TYR A 317 14.09 -7.53 -6.86
C TYR A 317 15.07 -8.57 -7.39
N GLY A 318 16.08 -8.91 -6.59
CA GLY A 318 17.09 -9.88 -6.95
C GLY A 318 16.50 -11.28 -7.10
N TYR A 319 15.56 -11.65 -6.22
CA TYR A 319 14.89 -12.94 -6.27
C TYR A 319 13.94 -13.07 -7.46
N ALA A 320 13.17 -12.03 -7.80
CA ALA A 320 12.36 -12.00 -9.01
C ALA A 320 13.24 -12.16 -10.26
N ALA A 321 14.37 -11.45 -10.31
CA ALA A 321 15.34 -11.58 -11.41
C ALA A 321 15.96 -12.98 -11.47
N PHE A 322 16.37 -13.53 -10.34
CA PHE A 322 16.94 -14.88 -10.27
C PHE A 322 15.94 -15.94 -10.75
N HIS A 323 14.71 -15.90 -10.22
CA HIS A 323 13.64 -16.84 -10.58
C HIS A 323 13.30 -16.79 -12.07
N ALA A 324 13.06 -15.59 -12.62
CA ALA A 324 12.68 -15.43 -14.01
C ALA A 324 13.74 -15.99 -14.99
N ASN A 325 15.02 -15.98 -14.59
CA ASN A 325 16.13 -16.52 -15.38
C ASN A 325 16.42 -18.00 -15.09
N PHE A 326 15.94 -18.55 -13.98
CA PHE A 326 16.15 -19.94 -13.61
C PHE A 326 15.37 -20.92 -14.52
N LYS A 327 15.98 -22.07 -14.85
CA LYS A 327 15.41 -23.08 -15.75
C LYS A 327 15.28 -24.48 -15.12
N GLY A 328 15.68 -24.65 -13.87
CA GLY A 328 15.58 -25.90 -13.15
C GLY A 328 14.21 -26.10 -12.49
N LYS A 329 14.13 -27.09 -11.61
CA LYS A 329 12.94 -27.37 -10.80
C LYS A 329 13.25 -27.13 -9.33
N VAL A 330 12.52 -26.21 -8.72
CA VAL A 330 12.58 -25.94 -7.28
C VAL A 330 11.50 -26.75 -6.59
N ILE A 331 11.81 -27.40 -5.48
CA ILE A 331 10.85 -28.19 -4.69
C ILE A 331 10.47 -27.51 -3.37
N GLY A 332 11.18 -26.44 -3.00
CA GLY A 332 10.88 -25.54 -1.90
C GLY A 332 12.12 -24.80 -1.43
N GLY A 333 12.01 -24.06 -0.33
CA GLY A 333 13.14 -23.33 0.23
C GLY A 333 12.89 -22.84 1.65
N ALA A 334 13.90 -22.19 2.22
CA ALA A 334 13.76 -21.41 3.44
C ALA A 334 14.41 -20.03 3.29
N ASN A 335 13.71 -19.02 3.80
CA ASN A 335 14.20 -17.68 4.00
C ASN A 335 14.84 -17.56 5.40
N LEU A 336 16.03 -16.99 5.44
CA LEU A 336 16.81 -16.71 6.65
C LEU A 336 16.88 -15.22 6.97
N ASP A 337 16.09 -14.39 6.28
CA ASP A 337 15.94 -12.97 6.58
C ASP A 337 15.66 -12.76 8.07
N SER A 338 16.53 -11.99 8.71
CA SER A 338 16.43 -11.66 10.11
C SER A 338 16.36 -12.92 10.97
N LEU A 339 17.31 -13.86 10.79
CA LEU A 339 17.40 -15.04 11.64
C LEU A 339 17.60 -14.61 13.11
N PRO A 340 16.94 -15.24 14.12
CA PRO A 340 17.10 -14.76 15.49
C PRO A 340 18.55 -14.84 15.98
N ALA A 341 19.07 -13.70 16.41
CA ALA A 341 20.44 -13.54 16.87
C ALA A 341 20.55 -12.72 18.17
N ASN A 342 19.41 -12.33 18.76
CA ASN A 342 19.36 -11.58 20.02
C ASN A 342 18.71 -12.41 21.14
N ARG A 343 19.26 -12.37 22.36
CA ARG A 343 18.73 -13.13 23.52
C ARG A 343 17.28 -12.82 23.84
N ASP A 344 16.85 -11.62 23.49
CA ASP A 344 15.51 -11.09 23.72
C ASP A 344 14.52 -11.41 22.61
N SER A 345 14.92 -12.25 21.65
CA SER A 345 14.12 -12.66 20.50
C SER A 345 13.67 -14.12 20.59
N LEU A 346 12.64 -14.43 19.81
CA LEU A 346 12.19 -15.79 19.50
C LEU A 346 12.18 -16.00 17.98
N CYS A 347 12.10 -17.25 17.55
CA CYS A 347 11.93 -17.60 16.14
C CYS A 347 10.45 -17.79 15.80
N ARG A 348 9.91 -16.98 14.90
CA ARG A 348 8.68 -17.31 14.21
C ARG A 348 8.97 -18.32 13.11
N LEU A 349 8.22 -19.40 13.11
CA LEU A 349 8.27 -20.45 12.09
C LEU A 349 7.06 -20.24 11.18
N ILE A 350 7.31 -19.68 10.00
CA ILE A 350 6.26 -19.22 9.08
C ILE A 350 6.19 -20.17 7.88
N PRO A 351 5.06 -20.86 7.66
CA PRO A 351 4.87 -21.67 6.46
C PRO A 351 4.42 -20.80 5.26
N PRO A 352 4.68 -21.23 4.02
CA PRO A 352 4.13 -20.61 2.82
C PRO A 352 2.61 -20.80 2.74
N ILE A 353 1.96 -19.99 1.91
CA ILE A 353 0.53 -20.14 1.56
C ILE A 353 0.18 -21.54 1.04
N SER A 354 -1.00 -22.04 1.41
CA SER A 354 -1.38 -23.45 1.22
C SER A 354 -1.64 -23.83 -0.25
N SER A 355 -1.72 -22.85 -1.15
CA SER A 355 -1.87 -23.06 -2.60
C SER A 355 -0.67 -23.76 -3.24
N VAL A 356 0.50 -23.77 -2.60
CA VAL A 356 1.72 -24.40 -3.11
C VAL A 356 2.24 -25.40 -2.07
N PRO A 357 1.86 -26.70 -2.17
CA PRO A 357 2.21 -27.68 -1.16
C PRO A 357 3.70 -27.98 -1.11
N PHE A 358 4.21 -28.15 0.11
CA PHE A 358 5.62 -28.41 0.36
C PHE A 358 5.82 -29.26 1.60
N HIS A 359 6.53 -30.39 1.46
CA HIS A 359 6.81 -31.29 2.59
C HIS A 359 7.63 -30.62 3.70
N GLY A 360 8.43 -29.60 3.38
CA GLY A 360 9.17 -28.83 4.39
C GLY A 360 8.27 -28.16 5.43
N VAL A 361 6.98 -27.96 5.15
CA VAL A 361 5.99 -27.45 6.10
C VAL A 361 5.69 -28.46 7.21
N ASP A 362 5.65 -29.75 6.89
CA ASP A 362 5.43 -30.80 7.88
C ASP A 362 6.63 -30.89 8.83
N ILE A 363 7.84 -30.83 8.27
CA ILE A 363 9.10 -30.80 9.04
C ILE A 363 9.13 -29.55 9.93
N LEU A 364 8.76 -28.37 9.40
CA LEU A 364 8.70 -27.13 10.17
C LEU A 364 7.72 -27.24 11.35
N ARG A 365 6.57 -27.89 11.14
CA ARG A 365 5.55 -28.09 12.18
C ARG A 365 6.02 -29.05 13.27
N GLU A 366 6.68 -30.14 12.86
CA GLU A 366 7.30 -31.07 13.78
C GLU A 366 8.40 -30.37 14.59
N MET A 367 9.23 -29.53 13.97
CA MET A 367 10.23 -28.71 14.66
C MET A 367 9.62 -27.75 15.68
N ALA A 368 8.53 -27.06 15.34
CA ALA A 368 7.82 -26.20 16.28
C ALA A 368 7.38 -26.95 17.54
N SER A 369 7.06 -28.24 17.40
CA SER A 369 6.68 -29.12 18.51
C SER A 369 7.90 -29.72 19.21
N ALA A 370 8.96 -30.05 18.47
CA ALA A 370 10.13 -30.70 19.02
C ALA A 370 11.02 -29.74 19.82
N PHE A 371 11.10 -28.47 19.44
CA PHE A 371 12.05 -27.50 20.02
C PHE A 371 11.43 -26.52 21.02
N HIS A 372 10.11 -26.58 21.28
CA HIS A 372 9.43 -25.61 22.16
C HIS A 372 10.01 -25.53 23.58
N ASP A 373 10.70 -26.57 24.04
CA ASP A 373 11.33 -26.69 25.36
C ASP A 373 12.81 -26.31 25.36
N LEU A 374 13.44 -26.19 24.19
CA LEU A 374 14.87 -25.87 24.03
C LEU A 374 15.10 -24.44 23.56
N LEU A 375 14.35 -23.99 22.55
CA LEU A 375 14.48 -22.67 21.96
C LEU A 375 13.10 -22.00 21.87
N PRO A 376 13.00 -20.69 22.20
CA PRO A 376 11.77 -19.93 21.98
C PRO A 376 11.38 -19.95 20.50
N CYS A 377 10.31 -20.69 20.17
CA CYS A 377 9.76 -20.78 18.82
C CYS A 377 8.26 -20.54 18.83
N GLU A 378 7.75 -19.84 17.83
CA GLU A 378 6.33 -19.53 17.65
C GLU A 378 5.89 -20.01 16.26
N TRP A 379 4.98 -20.99 16.20
CA TRP A 379 4.33 -21.37 14.95
C TRP A 379 3.41 -20.26 14.45
N ARG A 380 3.53 -19.88 13.19
CA ARG A 380 2.68 -18.87 12.55
C ARG A 380 1.77 -19.47 11.49
N LYS A 381 0.70 -18.75 11.19
CA LYS A 381 -0.18 -19.04 10.06
C LYS A 381 0.57 -18.89 8.71
N PRO A 382 0.07 -19.50 7.62
CA PRO A 382 0.59 -19.30 6.28
C PRO A 382 0.67 -17.84 5.83
N GLU A 383 1.78 -17.48 5.20
CA GLU A 383 2.08 -16.13 4.73
C GLU A 383 2.80 -16.14 3.36
N CYS A 384 2.84 -14.98 2.68
CA CYS A 384 3.47 -14.80 1.35
C CYS A 384 3.94 -13.34 1.18
N PHE A 385 4.72 -12.84 2.13
CA PHE A 385 5.25 -11.47 2.15
C PHE A 385 6.77 -11.44 2.00
N ASP A 386 7.31 -10.28 1.69
CA ASP A 386 8.74 -10.03 1.49
C ASP A 386 9.34 -11.13 0.59
N ASP A 387 10.49 -11.71 0.91
CA ASP A 387 11.13 -12.75 0.09
C ASP A 387 10.34 -14.07 -0.03
N MET A 388 9.30 -14.28 0.78
CA MET A 388 8.38 -15.41 0.58
C MET A 388 7.42 -15.21 -0.59
N PHE A 389 7.40 -14.06 -1.28
CA PHE A 389 6.48 -13.79 -2.39
C PHE A 389 6.55 -14.83 -3.53
N LEU A 390 7.70 -15.49 -3.69
CA LEU A 390 7.88 -16.60 -4.64
C LEU A 390 7.06 -17.86 -4.29
N SER A 391 6.42 -17.88 -3.12
CA SER A 391 5.44 -18.90 -2.73
C SER A 391 4.09 -18.74 -3.45
N ASP A 392 3.95 -17.73 -4.32
CA ASP A 392 2.84 -17.65 -5.27
C ASP A 392 2.75 -18.90 -6.17
N SER A 393 1.53 -19.30 -6.54
CA SER A 393 1.31 -20.51 -7.32
C SER A 393 1.89 -20.47 -8.73
N THR A 394 2.14 -19.28 -9.27
CA THR A 394 2.70 -19.13 -10.62
C THR A 394 4.23 -19.17 -10.65
N THR A 395 4.88 -18.81 -9.54
CA THR A 395 6.32 -18.94 -9.33
C THR A 395 6.67 -20.33 -8.79
N ALA A 396 5.77 -20.91 -7.97
CA ALA A 396 5.81 -22.26 -7.44
C ALA A 396 7.08 -22.59 -6.65
N VAL A 397 7.59 -21.63 -5.86
CA VAL A 397 8.74 -21.81 -4.95
C VAL A 397 8.25 -21.68 -3.50
N PRO A 398 7.66 -22.74 -2.92
CA PRO A 398 7.15 -22.68 -1.56
C PRO A 398 8.31 -22.51 -0.58
N THR A 399 8.29 -21.42 0.17
CA THR A 399 9.40 -21.02 1.04
C THR A 399 8.91 -20.95 2.48
N VAL A 400 9.60 -21.57 3.43
CA VAL A 400 9.37 -21.35 4.86
C VAL A 400 10.23 -20.19 5.36
N TRP A 401 9.90 -19.56 6.48
CA TRP A 401 10.74 -18.49 7.05
C TRP A 401 10.98 -18.68 8.54
N PHE A 402 12.26 -18.60 8.91
CA PHE A 402 12.76 -18.50 10.28
C PHE A 402 12.98 -17.02 10.66
N LEU A 403 11.92 -16.35 11.07
CA LEU A 403 11.93 -14.90 11.30
C LEU A 403 12.15 -14.56 12.78
N GLN A 404 13.12 -13.69 13.06
CA GLN A 404 13.28 -13.07 14.37
C GLN A 404 12.06 -12.24 14.75
N ASN A 405 11.62 -12.38 15.99
CA ASN A 405 10.67 -11.46 16.57
C ASN A 405 11.01 -11.20 18.05
N PRO A 406 10.86 -9.98 18.56
CA PRO A 406 11.05 -9.70 19.99
C PRO A 406 10.12 -10.57 20.85
N LYS A 407 10.63 -11.06 21.98
CA LYS A 407 9.81 -11.71 23.02
C LYS A 407 8.75 -10.73 23.53
N PRO A 408 7.61 -11.24 24.06
CA PRO A 408 6.57 -10.37 24.62
C PRO A 408 7.13 -9.39 25.66
N GLY A 409 6.86 -8.10 25.46
CA GLY A 409 7.38 -7.02 26.32
C GLY A 409 8.61 -6.31 25.75
N ASN A 410 9.29 -6.89 24.76
CA ASN A 410 10.40 -6.26 24.03
C ASN A 410 9.90 -5.59 22.75
N ILE A 411 10.63 -4.59 22.27
CA ILE A 411 10.30 -3.86 21.04
C ILE A 411 11.10 -4.38 19.84
N THR A 412 10.56 -4.16 18.64
CA THR A 412 11.35 -4.33 17.41
C THR A 412 12.23 -3.10 17.20
N LEU A 413 13.42 -3.31 16.65
CA LEU A 413 14.33 -2.25 16.22
C LEU A 413 14.41 -2.16 14.71
N TRP A 414 13.36 -2.58 13.99
CA TRP A 414 13.33 -2.60 12.52
C TRP A 414 13.90 -1.32 11.89
N HIS A 415 14.96 -1.49 11.09
CA HIS A 415 15.67 -0.44 10.37
C HIS A 415 16.23 0.67 11.28
N ASN A 416 16.64 0.33 12.49
CA ASN A 416 17.22 1.26 13.45
C ASN A 416 18.76 1.15 13.43
N SER A 417 19.49 2.27 13.41
CA SER A 417 20.95 2.26 13.38
C SER A 417 21.61 1.57 14.58
N ALA A 418 20.88 1.34 15.69
CA ALA A 418 21.36 0.50 16.79
C ALA A 418 21.70 -0.93 16.33
N GLN A 419 21.07 -1.43 15.27
CA GLN A 419 21.39 -2.72 14.64
C GLN A 419 22.73 -2.72 13.88
N THR A 420 23.44 -1.58 13.81
CA THR A 420 24.77 -1.48 13.18
C THR A 420 25.91 -1.46 14.20
N GLU A 421 25.57 -1.40 15.49
CA GLU A 421 26.55 -1.30 16.57
C GLU A 421 27.24 -2.65 16.82
N PRO A 422 28.57 -2.68 17.01
CA PRO A 422 29.29 -3.90 17.37
C PRO A 422 28.71 -4.54 18.64
N GLY A 423 28.63 -5.87 18.65
CA GLY A 423 28.07 -6.63 19.78
C GLY A 423 26.54 -6.55 19.91
N PHE A 424 25.83 -6.01 18.91
CA PHE A 424 24.37 -6.10 18.85
C PHE A 424 23.91 -7.56 18.80
N LEU A 425 24.56 -8.41 17.99
CA LEU A 425 24.28 -9.85 17.93
C LEU A 425 24.78 -10.56 19.19
N ASP A 426 23.98 -11.47 19.74
CA ASP A 426 24.42 -12.46 20.73
C ASP A 426 24.93 -13.73 20.00
N PRO A 427 26.24 -14.03 20.06
CA PRO A 427 26.84 -15.13 19.31
C PRO A 427 26.19 -16.50 19.61
N GLU A 428 25.90 -16.78 20.88
CA GLU A 428 25.32 -18.05 21.31
C GLU A 428 23.92 -18.25 20.70
N THR A 429 23.06 -17.23 20.80
CA THR A 429 21.71 -17.23 20.21
C THR A 429 21.79 -17.38 18.70
N PHE A 430 22.69 -16.63 18.04
CA PHE A 430 22.86 -16.69 16.59
C PHE A 430 23.26 -18.10 16.12
N ALA A 431 24.19 -18.75 16.81
CA ALA A 431 24.60 -20.12 16.53
C ALA A 431 23.48 -21.14 16.83
N ASP A 432 22.70 -20.95 17.89
CA ASP A 432 21.55 -21.80 18.22
C ASP A 432 20.52 -21.82 17.09
N TYR A 433 20.08 -20.65 16.62
CA TYR A 433 19.08 -20.59 15.56
C TYR A 433 19.64 -20.96 14.17
N THR A 434 20.93 -20.75 13.93
CA THR A 434 21.62 -21.31 12.75
C THR A 434 21.59 -22.84 12.77
N ALA A 435 21.86 -23.47 13.92
CA ALA A 435 21.77 -24.91 14.07
C ALA A 435 20.32 -25.42 13.90
N LEU A 436 19.33 -24.69 14.43
CA LEU A 436 17.91 -25.01 14.24
C LEU A 436 17.53 -25.03 12.75
N ALA A 437 17.86 -23.97 12.01
CA ALA A 437 17.60 -23.90 10.57
C ALA A 437 18.37 -24.99 9.79
N ALA A 438 19.61 -25.30 10.18
CA ALA A 438 20.38 -26.39 9.58
C ALA A 438 19.70 -27.76 9.74
N VAL A 439 19.06 -28.04 10.88
CA VAL A 439 18.28 -29.27 11.09
C VAL A 439 17.10 -29.34 10.12
N TRP A 440 16.43 -28.22 9.86
CA TRP A 440 15.35 -28.18 8.86
C TRP A 440 15.87 -28.55 7.48
N PHE A 441 16.93 -27.85 7.02
CA PHE A 441 17.54 -28.10 5.71
C PHE A 441 18.01 -29.55 5.57
N ARG A 442 18.64 -30.10 6.61
CA ARG A 442 19.06 -31.52 6.64
C ARG A 442 17.87 -32.44 6.39
N ASN A 443 16.75 -32.23 7.09
CA ASN A 443 15.61 -33.13 6.97
C ASN A 443 14.92 -33.02 5.61
N VAL A 444 14.89 -31.83 4.99
CA VAL A 444 14.38 -31.64 3.64
C VAL A 444 15.32 -32.24 2.59
N LEU A 445 16.61 -31.90 2.65
CA LEU A 445 17.61 -32.26 1.63
C LEU A 445 17.94 -33.74 1.59
N PHE A 446 17.83 -34.45 2.71
CA PHE A 446 18.08 -35.90 2.80
C PHE A 446 16.77 -36.73 2.80
N TYR A 447 15.63 -36.10 2.49
CA TYR A 447 14.35 -36.79 2.44
C TYR A 447 14.22 -37.70 1.20
N THR A 448 14.11 -39.00 1.43
CA THR A 448 13.92 -40.01 0.35
C THR A 448 12.49 -40.55 0.27
N GLY A 449 11.56 -40.00 1.07
CA GLY A 449 10.17 -40.44 1.13
C GLY A 449 9.30 -39.90 -0.01
N LYS A 450 8.01 -40.26 0.00
CA LYS A 450 7.04 -39.76 -0.99
C LYS A 450 6.60 -38.33 -0.62
N PRO A 451 6.36 -37.43 -1.59
CA PRO A 451 5.83 -36.11 -1.33
C PRO A 451 4.52 -36.19 -0.52
N ALA A 452 4.34 -35.28 0.44
CA ALA A 452 3.09 -35.14 1.17
C ALA A 452 1.94 -34.81 0.20
N VAL A 453 0.80 -35.48 0.38
CA VAL A 453 -0.44 -35.17 -0.34
C VAL A 453 -1.26 -34.22 0.54
N LEU A 454 -1.68 -33.07 0.01
CA LEU A 454 -2.54 -32.16 0.74
C LEU A 454 -3.84 -32.87 1.15
N PRO A 455 -4.25 -32.79 2.43
CA PRO A 455 -5.62 -33.11 2.77
C PRO A 455 -6.56 -32.16 2.04
N LYS A 456 -7.67 -32.67 1.48
CA LYS A 456 -8.71 -31.81 0.91
C LYS A 456 -9.29 -30.96 2.02
N LEU A 457 -9.21 -29.65 1.87
CA LEU A 457 -9.76 -28.71 2.84
C LEU A 457 -11.28 -28.63 2.68
N GLU A 458 -12.01 -29.30 3.58
CA GLU A 458 -13.47 -29.25 3.65
C GLU A 458 -13.92 -27.95 4.33
N LEU A 459 -14.02 -26.87 3.56
CA LEU A 459 -14.60 -25.61 4.01
C LEU A 459 -16.08 -25.53 3.65
N LYS A 460 -16.93 -25.20 4.64
CA LYS A 460 -18.36 -24.97 4.41
C LYS A 460 -18.57 -23.60 3.76
N PRO A 461 -19.36 -23.51 2.67
CA PRO A 461 -19.73 -22.23 2.07
C PRO A 461 -20.39 -21.31 3.10
N VAL A 462 -20.10 -20.01 2.99
CA VAL A 462 -20.76 -18.93 3.73
C VAL A 462 -21.42 -18.04 2.70
N SER A 463 -22.73 -17.79 2.84
CA SER A 463 -23.47 -16.93 1.92
C SER A 463 -23.58 -15.51 2.47
N SER A 464 -23.42 -14.54 1.58
CA SER A 464 -23.69 -13.12 1.77
C SER A 464 -23.75 -12.49 0.37
N PRO A 465 -24.36 -11.30 0.19
CA PRO A 465 -24.52 -10.70 -1.14
C PRO A 465 -23.21 -10.64 -1.95
N TRP A 466 -22.10 -10.21 -1.33
CA TRP A 466 -20.82 -10.12 -2.01
C TRP A 466 -20.11 -11.46 -2.19
N ARG A 467 -20.39 -12.47 -1.35
CA ARG A 467 -19.88 -13.83 -1.55
C ARG A 467 -20.61 -14.53 -2.69
N ASP A 468 -21.92 -14.38 -2.74
CA ASP A 468 -22.74 -14.95 -3.80
C ASP A 468 -22.33 -14.32 -5.15
N TYR A 469 -22.10 -13.00 -5.19
CA TYR A 469 -21.54 -12.32 -6.37
C TYR A 469 -20.12 -12.80 -6.74
N ALA A 470 -19.27 -13.11 -5.76
CA ALA A 470 -17.96 -13.69 -6.02
C ALA A 470 -18.05 -15.13 -6.57
N ALA A 471 -19.06 -15.91 -6.18
CA ALA A 471 -19.26 -17.28 -6.65
C ALA A 471 -19.64 -17.34 -8.15
N GLU A 472 -20.10 -16.23 -8.72
CA GLU A 472 -20.38 -16.10 -10.16
C GLU A 472 -19.11 -15.83 -10.99
N GLN A 473 -17.96 -15.62 -10.36
CA GLN A 473 -16.75 -15.16 -11.02
C GLN A 473 -15.62 -16.19 -10.94
N VAL A 474 -14.90 -16.37 -12.05
CA VAL A 474 -13.74 -17.27 -12.17
C VAL A 474 -12.63 -16.54 -12.89
N TYR A 475 -11.44 -16.53 -12.29
CA TYR A 475 -10.26 -15.86 -12.82
C TYR A 475 -9.07 -16.81 -12.89
N ALA A 476 -8.19 -16.59 -13.87
CA ALA A 476 -6.90 -17.24 -13.98
C ALA A 476 -5.77 -16.20 -13.99
N ARG A 477 -4.61 -16.54 -13.44
CA ARG A 477 -3.41 -15.70 -13.56
C ARG A 477 -2.93 -15.66 -15.02
N ALA A 478 -2.73 -14.46 -15.56
CA ALA A 478 -2.30 -14.28 -16.95
C ALA A 478 -0.76 -14.30 -17.12
N GLN A 479 -0.02 -14.13 -16.03
CA GLN A 479 1.45 -14.13 -16.00
C GLN A 479 1.99 -14.67 -14.69
N THR A 480 3.28 -15.01 -14.69
CA THR A 480 4.05 -15.36 -13.49
C THR A 480 4.30 -14.13 -12.60
N GLY A 481 4.26 -14.35 -11.29
CA GLY A 481 4.53 -13.38 -10.24
C GLY A 481 3.37 -12.47 -9.86
N LEU A 482 3.39 -11.97 -8.62
CA LEU A 482 2.32 -11.16 -8.04
C LEU A 482 2.32 -9.72 -8.62
N PRO A 483 1.15 -9.14 -8.92
CA PRO A 483 1.01 -7.82 -9.55
C PRO A 483 1.21 -6.68 -8.53
N GLN A 484 2.43 -6.51 -8.03
CA GLN A 484 2.74 -5.56 -6.96
C GLN A 484 3.11 -4.15 -7.44
N ASP A 485 3.95 -4.01 -8.47
CA ASP A 485 4.38 -2.68 -8.96
C ASP A 485 3.41 -2.12 -10.02
N LEU A 486 2.56 -2.99 -10.56
CA LEU A 486 1.56 -2.68 -11.58
C LEU A 486 2.18 -2.07 -12.83
N VAL A 487 3.30 -2.64 -13.31
CA VAL A 487 4.13 -2.04 -14.37
C VAL A 487 3.41 -1.86 -15.72
N ARG A 488 2.39 -2.66 -16.00
CA ARG A 488 1.54 -2.57 -17.19
C ARG A 488 0.56 -1.38 -17.16
N ILE A 489 0.34 -0.81 -15.99
CA ILE A 489 -0.60 0.29 -15.77
C ILE A 489 0.18 1.61 -15.79
N PRO A 490 -0.27 2.62 -16.56
CA PRO A 490 0.31 3.96 -16.50
C PRO A 490 0.34 4.49 -15.06
N LYS A 491 1.43 5.16 -14.65
CA LYS A 491 1.68 5.61 -13.27
C LYS A 491 0.47 6.34 -12.66
N ASP A 492 -0.14 7.26 -13.41
CA ASP A 492 -1.29 8.06 -12.96
C ASP A 492 -2.62 7.28 -12.86
N CYS A 493 -2.67 6.07 -13.43
CA CYS A 493 -3.81 5.16 -13.38
C CYS A 493 -3.64 4.05 -12.33
N ARG A 494 -2.45 3.91 -11.73
CA ARG A 494 -2.19 2.94 -10.67
C ARG A 494 -2.96 3.32 -9.41
N ARG A 495 -3.47 2.32 -8.71
CA ARG A 495 -4.14 2.50 -7.41
C ARG A 495 -3.60 1.49 -6.40
N PRO A 496 -3.52 1.85 -5.12
CA PRO A 496 -3.13 0.90 -4.09
C PRO A 496 -4.07 -0.31 -4.08
N LEU A 497 -3.48 -1.49 -4.13
CA LEU A 497 -4.22 -2.74 -3.95
C LEU A 497 -4.37 -3.08 -2.47
N PRO A 498 -5.37 -3.90 -2.10
CA PRO A 498 -5.49 -4.41 -0.74
C PRO A 498 -4.18 -5.02 -0.25
N ASP A 499 -3.85 -4.76 1.01
CA ASP A 499 -2.76 -5.38 1.75
C ASP A 499 -1.35 -5.23 1.14
N GLY A 500 -1.16 -4.26 0.24
CA GLY A 500 0.11 -4.13 -0.49
C GLY A 500 0.41 -5.34 -1.39
N VAL A 501 -0.61 -6.13 -1.74
CA VAL A 501 -0.55 -7.40 -2.48
C VAL A 501 0.07 -8.54 -1.68
N ILE A 502 1.23 -8.36 -1.06
CA ILE A 502 2.04 -9.44 -0.48
C ILE A 502 1.76 -9.69 1.03
N TYR A 503 1.20 -8.73 1.79
CA TYR A 503 1.09 -8.88 3.26
C TYR A 503 -0.19 -9.53 3.76
N GLY A 504 -1.29 -9.49 3.01
CA GLY A 504 -2.60 -9.91 3.49
C GLY A 504 -3.29 -10.95 2.61
N PRO A 505 -4.59 -11.19 2.85
CA PRO A 505 -5.37 -12.17 2.09
C PRO A 505 -5.29 -12.00 0.57
N MET A 506 -4.99 -10.79 0.07
CA MET A 506 -4.79 -10.55 -1.36
C MET A 506 -3.78 -11.52 -2.01
N ALA A 507 -2.64 -11.80 -1.37
CA ALA A 507 -1.64 -12.74 -1.91
C ALA A 507 -2.20 -14.15 -2.07
N SER A 508 -2.87 -14.65 -1.02
CA SER A 508 -3.52 -15.97 -1.02
C SER A 508 -4.64 -16.04 -2.05
N ILE A 509 -5.44 -14.97 -2.19
CA ILE A 509 -6.51 -14.88 -3.19
C ILE A 509 -5.92 -14.96 -4.60
N LEU A 510 -4.90 -14.16 -4.91
CA LEU A 510 -4.25 -14.16 -6.23
C LEU A 510 -3.58 -15.48 -6.56
N SER A 511 -2.92 -16.09 -5.57
CA SER A 511 -2.28 -17.40 -5.73
C SER A 511 -3.30 -18.52 -5.94
N GLY A 512 -4.52 -18.37 -5.38
CA GLY A 512 -5.61 -19.34 -5.56
C GLY A 512 -6.28 -19.34 -6.94
N MET A 513 -5.99 -18.37 -7.82
CA MET A 513 -6.64 -18.19 -9.12
C MET A 513 -6.12 -19.14 -10.20
N ASP A 514 -6.63 -20.37 -10.18
CA ASP A 514 -6.27 -21.45 -11.10
C ASP A 514 -7.14 -21.52 -12.38
N GLY A 515 -8.07 -20.57 -12.57
CA GLY A 515 -9.02 -20.58 -13.68
C GLY A 515 -10.15 -21.59 -13.54
N LYS A 516 -10.26 -22.30 -12.40
CA LYS A 516 -11.26 -23.34 -12.15
C LYS A 516 -12.13 -23.01 -10.94
N LYS A 517 -11.52 -22.63 -9.82
CA LYS A 517 -12.23 -22.25 -8.60
C LYS A 517 -12.91 -20.89 -8.78
N ASP A 518 -14.14 -20.78 -8.30
CA ASP A 518 -14.79 -19.48 -8.19
C ASP A 518 -14.13 -18.61 -7.11
N LEU A 519 -14.31 -17.29 -7.24
CA LEU A 519 -13.66 -16.32 -6.36
C LEU A 519 -14.16 -16.46 -4.90
N ALA A 520 -15.39 -16.89 -4.66
CA ALA A 520 -15.89 -17.11 -3.30
C ALA A 520 -15.16 -18.26 -2.60
N ARG A 521 -14.90 -19.36 -3.32
CA ARG A 521 -14.09 -20.48 -2.82
C ARG A 521 -12.66 -20.06 -2.52
N ILE A 522 -12.05 -19.29 -3.41
CA ILE A 522 -10.68 -18.76 -3.23
C ILE A 522 -10.60 -17.85 -2.00
N ILE A 523 -11.57 -16.96 -1.81
CA ILE A 523 -11.64 -16.08 -0.63
C ILE A 523 -11.77 -16.91 0.65
N LEU A 524 -12.60 -17.96 0.64
CA LEU A 524 -12.78 -18.85 1.78
C LEU A 524 -11.48 -19.61 2.14
N GLU A 525 -10.71 -20.03 1.13
CA GLU A 525 -9.38 -20.64 1.34
C GLU A 525 -8.38 -19.62 1.93
N ALA A 526 -8.39 -18.37 1.45
CA ALA A 526 -7.55 -17.31 1.99
C ALA A 526 -7.93 -16.96 3.45
N GLU A 527 -9.22 -16.98 3.80
CA GLU A 527 -9.69 -16.82 5.18
C GLU A 527 -9.15 -17.93 6.11
N ALA A 528 -9.16 -19.18 5.62
CA ALA A 528 -8.62 -20.32 6.36
C ALA A 528 -7.11 -20.22 6.57
N ASP A 529 -6.35 -19.89 5.50
CA ASP A 529 -4.90 -19.67 5.58
C ASP A 529 -4.57 -18.55 6.58
N ARG A 530 -5.28 -17.42 6.49
CA ARG A 530 -4.98 -16.25 7.30
C ARG A 530 -5.64 -16.27 8.69
N GLN A 531 -6.44 -17.29 8.99
CA GLN A 531 -7.22 -17.44 10.22
C GLN A 531 -8.03 -16.16 10.53
N VAL A 532 -8.71 -15.63 9.52
CA VAL A 532 -9.55 -14.43 9.61
C VAL A 532 -10.95 -14.69 9.05
N THR A 533 -11.93 -13.91 9.49
CA THR A 533 -13.24 -13.82 8.84
C THR A 533 -13.37 -12.42 8.24
N LEU A 534 -13.54 -12.37 6.92
CA LEU A 534 -13.68 -11.15 6.16
C LEU A 534 -15.13 -10.69 6.15
N THR A 535 -15.31 -9.40 6.39
CA THR A 535 -16.59 -8.70 6.24
C THR A 535 -16.94 -8.52 4.76
N ASP A 536 -18.21 -8.33 4.44
CA ASP A 536 -18.67 -8.02 3.08
C ASP A 536 -17.96 -6.80 2.47
N ALA A 537 -17.65 -5.79 3.29
CA ALA A 537 -16.90 -4.61 2.86
C ALA A 537 -15.47 -4.97 2.41
N GLN A 538 -14.81 -5.88 3.11
CA GLN A 538 -13.48 -6.38 2.72
C GLN A 538 -13.56 -7.26 1.48
N ILE A 539 -14.53 -8.17 1.40
CA ILE A 539 -14.75 -9.05 0.24
C ILE A 539 -14.96 -8.22 -1.02
N LYS A 540 -15.83 -7.22 -0.95
CA LYS A 540 -16.05 -6.25 -2.01
C LYS A 540 -14.73 -5.57 -2.44
N LYS A 541 -13.89 -5.15 -1.50
CA LYS A 541 -12.58 -4.53 -1.79
C LYS A 541 -11.67 -5.48 -2.59
N TYR A 542 -11.67 -6.77 -2.28
CA TYR A 542 -10.93 -7.77 -3.05
C TYR A 542 -11.54 -7.96 -4.44
N ILE A 543 -12.85 -8.09 -4.57
CA ILE A 543 -13.54 -8.19 -5.87
C ILE A 543 -13.21 -6.99 -6.76
N ASP A 544 -13.26 -5.77 -6.20
CA ASP A 544 -12.90 -4.54 -6.92
C ASP A 544 -11.43 -4.59 -7.41
N ALA A 545 -10.51 -5.10 -6.58
CA ALA A 545 -9.10 -5.25 -6.94
C ALA A 545 -8.88 -6.30 -8.05
N VAL A 546 -9.55 -7.45 -7.96
CA VAL A 546 -9.51 -8.53 -8.96
C VAL A 546 -10.04 -8.04 -10.30
N ASN A 547 -11.17 -7.34 -10.32
CA ASN A 547 -11.73 -6.77 -11.54
C ASN A 547 -10.77 -5.79 -12.21
N TYR A 548 -10.16 -4.89 -11.44
CA TYR A 548 -9.18 -3.95 -11.96
C TYR A 548 -7.94 -4.64 -12.51
N LEU A 549 -7.44 -5.67 -11.84
CA LEU A 549 -6.32 -6.46 -12.36
C LEU A 549 -6.68 -7.18 -13.66
N ALA A 550 -7.91 -7.68 -13.80
CA ALA A 550 -8.41 -8.27 -15.04
C ALA A 550 -8.50 -7.23 -16.17
N ASP A 551 -9.01 -6.03 -15.88
CA ASP A 551 -9.13 -4.94 -16.87
C ASP A 551 -7.78 -4.49 -17.45
N TRP A 552 -6.70 -4.64 -16.67
CA TRP A 552 -5.33 -4.33 -17.10
C TRP A 552 -4.53 -5.58 -17.53
N GLY A 553 -5.19 -6.73 -17.70
CA GLY A 553 -4.61 -7.93 -18.28
C GLY A 553 -3.67 -8.72 -17.37
N TYR A 554 -3.65 -8.48 -16.05
CA TYR A 554 -2.94 -9.34 -15.08
C TYR A 554 -3.68 -10.65 -14.83
N LEU A 555 -5.01 -10.62 -15.00
CA LEU A 555 -5.89 -11.77 -14.81
C LEU A 555 -6.72 -11.97 -16.07
N THR A 556 -7.00 -13.24 -16.39
CA THR A 556 -7.99 -13.61 -17.39
C THR A 556 -9.31 -13.85 -16.69
N ALA A 557 -10.35 -13.08 -17.03
CA ALA A 557 -11.72 -13.32 -16.57
C ALA A 557 -12.32 -14.49 -17.36
N VAL A 558 -12.23 -15.71 -16.81
CA VAL A 558 -12.80 -16.92 -17.42
C VAL A 558 -14.33 -16.86 -17.40
N ARG A 559 -14.89 -16.34 -16.30
CA ARG A 559 -16.31 -16.04 -16.15
C ARG A 559 -16.45 -14.80 -15.27
N ARG A 560 -17.21 -13.81 -15.70
CA ARG A 560 -17.50 -12.59 -14.93
C ARG A 560 -18.89 -12.06 -15.29
N THR A 561 -19.70 -11.79 -14.28
CA THR A 561 -21.01 -11.11 -14.46
C THR A 561 -20.76 -9.63 -14.73
N GLU A 562 -21.22 -9.14 -15.89
CA GLU A 562 -21.00 -7.76 -16.34
C GLU A 562 -22.31 -7.01 -16.61
N LEU A 563 -22.33 -5.72 -16.29
CA LEU A 563 -23.43 -4.80 -16.56
C LEU A 563 -23.05 -3.89 -17.73
N ALA A 564 -23.70 -4.10 -18.87
CA ALA A 564 -23.50 -3.27 -20.05
C ALA A 564 -24.11 -1.86 -19.88
N PRO A 565 -23.56 -0.81 -20.52
CA PRO A 565 -24.12 0.54 -20.50
C PRO A 565 -25.60 0.61 -20.93
N SER A 566 -26.05 -0.25 -21.84
CA SER A 566 -27.44 -0.34 -22.27
C SER A 566 -28.39 -0.78 -21.14
N VAL A 567 -27.96 -1.73 -20.31
CA VAL A 567 -28.73 -2.19 -19.15
C VAL A 567 -28.93 -1.06 -18.14
N LEU A 568 -27.89 -0.24 -17.93
CA LEU A 568 -28.00 0.96 -17.10
C LEU A 568 -29.00 1.96 -17.70
N ALA A 569 -28.92 2.20 -19.02
CA ALA A 569 -29.82 3.13 -19.69
C ALA A 569 -31.29 2.71 -19.56
N ASP A 570 -31.59 1.41 -19.71
CA ASP A 570 -32.95 0.88 -19.58
C ASP A 570 -33.44 0.93 -18.13
N ALA A 571 -32.60 0.61 -17.15
CA ALA A 571 -32.94 0.73 -15.74
C ALA A 571 -33.20 2.19 -15.32
N LEU A 572 -32.44 3.15 -15.85
CA LEU A 572 -32.69 4.59 -15.66
C LEU A 572 -34.04 5.01 -16.24
N ARG A 573 -34.38 4.56 -17.45
CA ARG A 573 -35.68 4.84 -18.08
C ARG A 573 -36.83 4.22 -17.30
N GLN A 574 -36.66 3.00 -16.81
CA GLN A 574 -37.63 2.34 -15.94
C GLN A 574 -37.85 3.13 -14.64
N ALA A 575 -36.79 3.77 -14.11
CA ALA A 575 -36.87 4.65 -12.94
C ALA A 575 -37.42 6.05 -13.25
N GLY A 576 -37.85 6.34 -14.48
CA GLY A 576 -38.51 7.60 -14.86
C GLY A 576 -37.62 8.63 -15.56
N VAL A 577 -36.38 8.29 -15.93
CA VAL A 577 -35.54 9.15 -16.77
C VAL A 577 -36.06 9.15 -18.22
N SER A 578 -36.22 10.34 -18.79
CA SER A 578 -36.74 10.56 -20.14
C SER A 578 -35.71 11.25 -21.04
N GLY A 579 -35.91 11.14 -22.35
CA GLY A 579 -35.09 11.84 -23.33
C GLY A 579 -35.17 13.36 -23.16
N GLY A 580 -34.03 14.05 -23.12
CA GLY A 580 -33.96 15.51 -22.96
C GLY A 580 -33.82 16.02 -21.51
N ASP A 581 -33.85 15.10 -20.53
CA ASP A 581 -33.73 15.42 -19.11
C ASP A 581 -32.38 16.08 -18.75
N VAL A 582 -32.39 16.86 -17.67
CA VAL A 582 -31.18 17.34 -16.98
C VAL A 582 -31.03 16.54 -15.69
N LEU A 583 -29.93 15.81 -15.54
CA LEU A 583 -29.68 14.93 -14.40
C LEU A 583 -28.55 15.47 -13.51
N LEU A 584 -28.77 15.48 -12.20
CA LEU A 584 -27.71 15.55 -11.19
C LEU A 584 -27.36 14.13 -10.77
N VAL A 585 -26.16 13.66 -11.11
CA VAL A 585 -25.80 12.24 -10.99
C VAL A 585 -24.84 12.02 -9.82
N HIS A 586 -25.32 11.28 -8.83
CA HIS A 586 -24.52 10.68 -7.77
C HIS A 586 -24.31 9.20 -8.09
N SER A 587 -23.08 8.70 -7.94
CA SER A 587 -22.79 7.29 -8.26
C SER A 587 -21.77 6.67 -7.32
N SER A 588 -21.93 5.36 -7.10
CA SER A 588 -20.92 4.51 -6.50
C SER A 588 -20.71 3.30 -7.39
N LEU A 589 -19.82 3.46 -8.39
CA LEU A 589 -19.52 2.42 -9.38
C LEU A 589 -19.27 1.06 -8.73
N SER A 590 -18.46 1.06 -7.67
CA SER A 590 -18.07 -0.14 -6.95
C SER A 590 -19.22 -0.86 -6.23
N LYS A 591 -20.35 -0.18 -5.94
CA LYS A 591 -21.54 -0.81 -5.32
C LYS A 591 -22.49 -1.45 -6.35
N CYS A 592 -22.26 -1.25 -7.65
CA CYS A 592 -23.11 -1.83 -8.70
C CYS A 592 -22.70 -3.26 -9.07
N GLY A 593 -21.52 -3.71 -8.67
CA GLY A 593 -20.83 -4.84 -9.31
C GLY A 593 -19.99 -4.34 -10.50
N TYR A 594 -19.60 -5.23 -11.40
CA TYR A 594 -18.77 -4.88 -12.55
C TYR A 594 -19.61 -4.26 -13.68
N VAL A 595 -19.32 -3.00 -14.02
CA VAL A 595 -19.90 -2.29 -15.17
C VAL A 595 -18.89 -2.32 -16.32
N SER A 596 -19.29 -2.83 -17.48
CA SER A 596 -18.41 -2.90 -18.66
C SER A 596 -17.95 -1.50 -19.06
N GLY A 597 -16.64 -1.31 -19.26
CA GLY A 597 -16.04 0.01 -19.50
C GLY A 597 -15.92 0.90 -18.25
N GLY A 598 -16.24 0.38 -17.07
CA GLY A 598 -16.05 1.05 -15.78
C GLY A 598 -16.73 2.41 -15.70
N ALA A 599 -15.95 3.42 -15.28
CA ALA A 599 -16.44 4.80 -15.13
C ALA A 599 -16.98 5.38 -16.44
N ARG A 600 -16.31 5.09 -17.57
CA ARG A 600 -16.73 5.53 -18.90
C ARG A 600 -18.06 4.89 -19.29
N GLY A 601 -18.18 3.57 -19.11
CA GLY A 601 -19.41 2.83 -19.40
C GLY A 601 -20.62 3.33 -18.60
N LEU A 602 -20.42 3.72 -17.34
CA LEU A 602 -21.47 4.36 -16.54
C LEU A 602 -21.91 5.71 -17.15
N ILE A 603 -20.97 6.57 -17.55
CA ILE A 603 -21.28 7.86 -18.19
C ILE A 603 -22.02 7.63 -19.52
N GLU A 604 -21.56 6.70 -20.34
CA GLU A 604 -22.20 6.34 -21.61
C GLU A 604 -23.63 5.82 -21.40
N GLY A 605 -23.87 4.98 -20.37
CA GLY A 605 -25.21 4.51 -20.02
C GLY A 605 -26.14 5.64 -19.58
N VAL A 606 -25.64 6.60 -18.77
CA VAL A 606 -26.39 7.80 -18.39
C VAL A 606 -26.74 8.65 -19.62
N MET A 607 -25.77 8.91 -20.49
CA MET A 607 -25.99 9.71 -21.71
C MET A 607 -26.92 9.01 -22.70
N ALA A 608 -26.86 7.68 -22.79
CA ALA A 608 -27.79 6.89 -23.59
C ALA A 608 -29.23 6.99 -23.06
N ALA A 609 -29.42 7.01 -21.73
CA ALA A 609 -30.75 7.14 -21.12
C ALA A 609 -31.44 8.46 -21.51
N VAL A 610 -30.70 9.58 -21.43
CA VAL A 610 -31.23 10.94 -21.70
C VAL A 610 -31.17 11.35 -23.17
N GLY A 611 -30.40 10.64 -23.99
CA GLY A 611 -30.25 10.88 -25.42
C GLY A 611 -29.56 12.21 -25.78
N LYS A 612 -29.47 12.51 -27.08
CA LYS A 612 -28.72 13.66 -27.64
C LYS A 612 -29.14 15.05 -27.13
N ASN A 613 -30.37 15.18 -26.62
CA ASN A 613 -30.93 16.43 -26.12
C ASN A 613 -30.81 16.56 -24.59
N GLY A 614 -30.38 15.50 -23.91
CA GLY A 614 -30.28 15.43 -22.46
C GLY A 614 -28.92 15.87 -21.93
N THR A 615 -28.85 16.19 -20.65
CA THR A 615 -27.63 16.69 -20.00
C THR A 615 -27.43 16.01 -18.67
N ALA A 616 -26.21 15.59 -18.37
CA ALA A 616 -25.85 15.01 -17.08
C ALA A 616 -24.77 15.86 -16.40
N LEU A 617 -24.94 16.10 -15.10
CA LEU A 617 -24.08 16.89 -14.24
C LEU A 617 -23.55 16.00 -13.12
N PHE A 618 -22.24 15.99 -12.94
CA PHE A 618 -21.54 15.18 -11.97
C PHE A 618 -20.78 16.07 -10.98
N PRO A 619 -20.84 15.78 -9.67
CA PRO A 619 -20.11 16.55 -8.68
C PRO A 619 -18.60 16.31 -8.85
N THR A 620 -17.81 17.37 -9.00
CA THR A 620 -16.34 17.34 -9.13
C THR A 620 -15.68 18.03 -7.94
N PHE A 621 -16.17 17.75 -6.72
CA PHE A 621 -15.74 18.47 -5.52
C PHE A 621 -14.25 18.23 -5.26
N THR A 622 -13.60 19.26 -4.74
CA THR A 622 -12.16 19.31 -4.49
C THR A 622 -11.87 19.40 -2.99
N ARG A 623 -10.60 19.18 -2.61
CA ARG A 623 -10.10 19.34 -1.24
C ARG A 623 -9.15 20.53 -1.17
N PRO A 624 -9.64 21.78 -1.31
CA PRO A 624 -8.78 22.94 -1.20
C PRO A 624 -8.32 23.12 0.25
N TYR A 625 -7.25 23.89 0.50
CA TYR A 625 -7.05 24.45 1.83
C TYR A 625 -8.23 25.37 2.17
N ILE A 626 -8.94 25.03 3.24
CA ILE A 626 -10.15 25.70 3.69
C ILE A 626 -10.13 25.90 5.21
N TYR A 627 -10.43 27.13 5.62
CA TYR A 627 -10.65 27.50 7.01
C TYR A 627 -12.15 27.70 7.23
N LEU A 628 -12.71 26.97 8.20
CA LEU A 628 -14.15 26.96 8.53
C LEU A 628 -14.44 27.64 9.89
N GLY A 629 -13.67 28.67 10.25
CA GLY A 629 -13.90 29.46 11.46
C GLY A 629 -13.31 28.91 12.76
N THR A 630 -12.98 27.63 12.83
CA THR A 630 -12.35 27.01 14.02
C THR A 630 -10.95 26.46 13.74
N SER A 631 -10.78 25.80 12.60
CA SER A 631 -9.51 25.24 12.18
C SER A 631 -9.39 25.22 10.66
N LEU A 632 -8.14 25.21 10.19
CA LEU A 632 -7.84 24.83 8.82
C LEU A 632 -7.94 23.30 8.70
N ASN A 633 -8.46 22.81 7.58
CA ASN A 633 -8.34 21.40 7.27
C ASN A 633 -6.87 20.98 7.14
N LYS A 634 -6.51 19.89 7.83
CA LYS A 634 -5.15 19.35 7.83
C LYS A 634 -5.17 18.00 7.14
N GLY A 635 -4.28 17.80 6.17
CA GLY A 635 -4.04 16.49 5.56
C GLY A 635 -3.21 16.57 4.28
N TRP A 636 -2.47 15.49 4.02
CA TRP A 636 -1.54 15.39 2.90
C TRP A 636 -2.18 15.45 1.51
N ASN A 637 -3.50 15.25 1.42
CA ASN A 637 -4.23 15.32 0.16
C ASN A 637 -4.96 16.66 -0.07
N TYR A 638 -4.84 17.62 0.86
CA TYR A 638 -5.32 18.99 0.66
C TYR A 638 -4.24 19.83 -0.03
N ARG A 639 -4.67 20.69 -0.95
CA ARG A 639 -3.80 21.59 -1.71
C ARG A 639 -4.57 22.82 -2.20
N PRO A 640 -3.93 23.92 -2.63
CA PRO A 640 -4.67 25.06 -3.19
C PRO A 640 -5.51 24.62 -4.41
N TYR A 641 -6.70 25.18 -4.56
CA TYR A 641 -7.58 24.85 -5.68
C TYR A 641 -6.93 25.20 -7.02
N ASP A 642 -6.94 24.23 -7.94
CA ASP A 642 -6.51 24.37 -9.32
C ASP A 642 -7.66 23.85 -10.23
N PRO A 643 -8.32 24.72 -11.01
CA PRO A 643 -9.47 24.33 -11.84
C PRO A 643 -9.10 23.32 -12.92
N ASP A 644 -7.84 23.31 -13.35
CA ASP A 644 -7.35 22.52 -14.48
C ASP A 644 -6.71 21.19 -14.03
N ASP A 645 -6.63 20.93 -12.71
CA ASP A 645 -6.13 19.67 -12.14
C ASP A 645 -7.28 18.70 -11.79
N PRO A 646 -7.64 17.74 -12.66
CA PRO A 646 -8.68 16.74 -12.35
C PRO A 646 -8.29 15.81 -11.20
N ARG A 647 -6.99 15.72 -10.84
CA ARG A 647 -6.53 14.92 -9.69
C ARG A 647 -7.03 15.50 -8.36
N GLN A 648 -7.53 16.74 -8.33
CA GLN A 648 -8.12 17.35 -7.13
C GLN A 648 -9.52 16.83 -6.81
N VAL A 649 -10.18 16.18 -7.78
CA VAL A 649 -11.54 15.66 -7.63
C VAL A 649 -11.53 14.44 -6.69
N TRP A 650 -12.23 14.55 -5.57
CA TRP A 650 -12.31 13.47 -4.56
C TRP A 650 -13.62 12.68 -4.58
N THR A 651 -14.61 13.12 -5.37
CA THR A 651 -15.96 12.52 -5.46
C THR A 651 -16.01 11.17 -6.19
N GLY A 652 -14.87 10.66 -6.66
CA GLY A 652 -14.72 9.32 -7.21
C GLY A 652 -14.18 9.30 -8.64
N THR A 653 -14.03 8.09 -9.19
CA THR A 653 -13.44 7.86 -10.53
C THR A 653 -14.36 8.27 -11.68
N VAL A 654 -15.69 8.25 -11.49
CA VAL A 654 -16.67 8.66 -12.52
C VAL A 654 -16.50 10.13 -12.92
N PRO A 655 -16.58 11.13 -12.02
CA PRO A 655 -16.39 12.53 -12.39
C PRO A 655 -14.96 12.84 -12.89
N ARG A 656 -13.94 12.07 -12.45
CA ARG A 656 -12.59 12.17 -13.02
C ARG A 656 -12.53 11.69 -14.46
N ALA A 657 -13.07 10.50 -14.74
CA ALA A 657 -13.13 9.95 -16.10
C ALA A 657 -13.93 10.85 -17.05
N LEU A 658 -14.97 11.53 -16.55
CA LEU A 658 -15.68 12.55 -17.32
C LEU A 658 -14.73 13.65 -17.81
N LEU A 659 -13.94 14.25 -16.91
CA LEU A 659 -13.00 15.32 -17.26
C LEU A 659 -11.82 14.83 -18.11
N GLU A 660 -11.37 13.60 -17.89
CA GLU A 660 -10.19 13.03 -18.55
C GLU A 660 -10.51 12.43 -19.94
N GLN A 661 -11.74 11.96 -20.18
CA GLN A 661 -12.09 11.15 -21.35
C GLN A 661 -13.21 11.73 -22.24
N PHE A 662 -13.84 12.83 -21.84
CA PHE A 662 -14.91 13.50 -22.59
C PHE A 662 -14.54 14.98 -22.77
N PRO A 663 -13.81 15.34 -23.85
CA PRO A 663 -13.33 16.71 -24.09
C PRO A 663 -14.42 17.79 -24.15
N GLU A 664 -15.64 17.40 -24.47
CA GLU A 664 -16.83 18.26 -24.51
C GLU A 664 -17.42 18.56 -23.12
N ALA A 665 -16.94 17.88 -22.07
CA ALA A 665 -17.39 18.12 -20.71
C ALA A 665 -16.91 19.49 -20.21
N VAL A 666 -17.82 20.25 -19.60
CA VAL A 666 -17.54 21.59 -19.08
C VAL A 666 -17.67 21.62 -17.57
N ARG A 667 -16.73 22.28 -16.89
CA ARG A 667 -16.63 22.31 -15.42
C ARG A 667 -16.87 23.72 -14.86
N SER A 668 -17.64 23.82 -13.78
CA SER A 668 -17.77 25.09 -13.03
C SER A 668 -16.50 25.42 -12.25
N ARG A 669 -16.29 26.70 -11.94
CA ARG A 669 -15.05 27.21 -11.32
C ARG A 669 -15.10 27.32 -9.80
N HIS A 670 -16.11 26.74 -9.18
CA HIS A 670 -16.32 26.84 -7.74
C HIS A 670 -15.23 26.09 -6.96
N VAL A 671 -14.66 26.75 -5.95
CA VAL A 671 -13.39 26.35 -5.32
C VAL A 671 -13.47 25.06 -4.52
N THR A 672 -14.65 24.71 -4.00
CA THR A 672 -14.87 23.49 -3.17
C THR A 672 -15.84 22.49 -3.82
N HIS A 673 -17.00 22.97 -4.25
CA HIS A 673 -18.09 22.17 -4.80
C HIS A 673 -18.34 22.38 -6.31
N SER A 674 -17.29 22.32 -7.14
CA SER A 674 -17.48 22.38 -8.61
C SER A 674 -18.31 21.20 -9.14
N TRP A 675 -18.96 21.39 -10.29
CA TRP A 675 -19.59 20.30 -11.05
C TRP A 675 -19.08 20.29 -12.48
N ALA A 676 -19.07 19.12 -13.10
CA ALA A 676 -18.84 18.97 -14.52
C ALA A 676 -20.10 18.47 -15.22
N GLY A 677 -20.37 18.97 -16.43
CA GLY A 677 -21.56 18.65 -17.21
C GLY A 677 -21.23 18.17 -18.60
N LEU A 678 -22.09 17.29 -19.12
CA LEU A 678 -22.05 16.75 -20.47
C LEU A 678 -23.43 16.85 -21.12
N GLY A 679 -23.50 17.38 -22.34
CA GLY A 679 -24.74 17.60 -23.10
C GLY A 679 -25.06 19.08 -23.39
N PRO A 680 -26.09 19.36 -24.20
CA PRO A 680 -26.35 20.69 -24.77
C PRO A 680 -26.66 21.78 -23.74
N LYS A 681 -27.13 21.43 -22.53
CA LYS A 681 -27.44 22.39 -21.46
C LYS A 681 -26.31 22.50 -20.43
N ALA A 682 -25.20 21.76 -20.58
CA ALA A 682 -24.13 21.70 -19.60
C ALA A 682 -23.50 23.08 -19.34
N GLN A 683 -23.17 23.82 -20.41
CA GLN A 683 -22.58 25.16 -20.30
C GLN A 683 -23.50 26.12 -19.53
N THR A 684 -24.79 26.10 -19.83
CA THR A 684 -25.79 26.92 -19.12
C THR A 684 -25.85 26.59 -17.63
N CYS A 685 -25.65 25.33 -17.26
CA CYS A 685 -25.71 24.90 -15.85
C CYS A 685 -24.45 25.29 -15.06
N VAL A 686 -23.28 25.32 -15.69
CA VAL A 686 -22.00 25.54 -14.97
C VAL A 686 -21.48 26.97 -15.04
N ALA A 687 -21.86 27.76 -16.05
CA ALA A 687 -21.26 29.06 -16.34
C ALA A 687 -21.50 30.11 -15.24
N ALA A 688 -22.66 30.08 -14.57
CA ALA A 688 -23.02 31.04 -13.54
C ALA A 688 -22.39 30.75 -12.18
N HIS A 689 -21.77 29.57 -11.99
CA HIS A 689 -21.24 29.14 -10.70
C HIS A 689 -19.79 29.60 -10.53
N GLY A 690 -19.65 30.77 -9.92
CA GLY A 690 -18.39 31.45 -9.65
C GLY A 690 -17.54 30.79 -8.57
N PRO A 691 -16.27 31.21 -8.45
CA PRO A 691 -15.32 30.62 -7.51
C PRO A 691 -15.67 30.82 -6.03
N ALA A 692 -16.35 31.93 -5.71
CA ALA A 692 -16.59 32.38 -4.34
C ALA A 692 -18.08 32.37 -3.93
N ASP A 693 -18.96 31.91 -4.82
CA ASP A 693 -20.39 31.88 -4.57
C ASP A 693 -20.74 30.87 -3.45
N PRO A 694 -21.94 30.95 -2.84
CA PRO A 694 -22.40 29.89 -1.97
C PRO A 694 -22.45 28.55 -2.76
N PRO A 695 -21.90 27.44 -2.22
CA PRO A 695 -21.67 26.21 -2.97
C PRO A 695 -22.90 25.58 -3.63
N ALA A 696 -24.07 25.82 -3.05
CA ALA A 696 -25.35 25.25 -3.45
C ALA A 696 -26.42 26.35 -3.63
N SER A 697 -26.06 27.45 -4.30
CA SER A 697 -26.96 28.58 -4.59
C SER A 697 -27.81 28.39 -5.86
N GLU A 698 -28.71 29.33 -6.16
CA GLU A 698 -29.44 29.40 -7.45
C GLU A 698 -28.51 29.53 -8.67
N ALA A 699 -27.31 30.11 -8.48
CA ALA A 699 -26.28 30.19 -9.49
C ALA A 699 -25.54 28.86 -9.70
N SER A 700 -25.62 27.95 -8.72
CA SER A 700 -25.00 26.63 -8.79
C SER A 700 -25.72 25.71 -9.79
N PRO A 701 -25.05 24.64 -10.27
CA PRO A 701 -25.64 23.61 -11.12
C PRO A 701 -26.88 22.94 -10.51
N LEU A 702 -27.01 22.94 -9.18
CA LEU A 702 -28.20 22.44 -8.48
C LEU A 702 -29.43 23.32 -8.77
N GLY A 703 -29.26 24.64 -8.64
CA GLY A 703 -30.33 25.61 -8.93
C GLY A 703 -30.67 25.68 -10.42
N LYS A 704 -29.67 25.59 -11.30
CA LYS A 704 -29.89 25.54 -12.75
C LYS A 704 -30.62 24.26 -13.18
N ALA A 705 -30.27 23.10 -12.62
CA ALA A 705 -30.98 21.86 -12.89
C ALA A 705 -32.45 21.95 -12.42
N LEU A 706 -32.72 22.51 -11.24
CA LEU A 706 -34.08 22.75 -10.75
C LEU A 706 -34.89 23.62 -11.71
N ALA A 707 -34.33 24.77 -12.13
CA ALA A 707 -34.99 25.69 -13.06
C ALA A 707 -35.31 25.06 -14.43
N LEU A 708 -34.57 24.01 -14.81
CA LEU A 708 -34.76 23.26 -16.06
C LEU A 708 -35.66 22.02 -15.90
N GLY A 709 -36.30 21.83 -14.74
CA GLY A 709 -37.13 20.65 -14.47
C GLY A 709 -36.32 19.36 -14.41
N GLY A 710 -35.11 19.43 -13.87
CA GLY A 710 -34.19 18.30 -13.80
C GLY A 710 -34.56 17.25 -12.74
N LYS A 711 -33.75 16.20 -12.67
CA LYS A 711 -33.89 15.10 -11.70
C LYS A 711 -32.57 14.84 -10.98
N VAL A 712 -32.62 14.31 -9.76
CA VAL A 712 -31.45 13.74 -9.09
C VAL A 712 -31.47 12.23 -9.28
N VAL A 713 -30.33 11.66 -9.63
CA VAL A 713 -30.16 10.22 -9.86
C VAL A 713 -29.05 9.69 -8.96
N TYR A 714 -29.31 8.59 -8.28
CA TYR A 714 -28.34 7.85 -7.48
C TYR A 714 -28.13 6.48 -8.10
N ILE A 715 -26.91 6.17 -8.56
CA ILE A 715 -26.56 4.90 -9.22
C ILE A 715 -25.62 4.12 -8.30
N GLY A 716 -26.13 3.08 -7.64
CA GLY A 716 -25.42 2.31 -6.63
C GLY A 716 -25.05 3.08 -5.35
N SER A 717 -25.30 4.39 -5.33
CA SER A 717 -25.23 5.22 -4.13
C SER A 717 -26.58 5.23 -3.43
N GLY A 718 -26.58 5.49 -2.13
CA GLY A 718 -27.82 5.80 -1.41
C GLY A 718 -28.18 7.29 -1.50
N LEU A 719 -29.14 7.72 -0.70
CA LEU A 719 -29.71 9.07 -0.71
C LEU A 719 -28.93 10.05 0.16
N ALA A 720 -28.23 9.55 1.19
CA ALA A 720 -27.41 10.34 2.11
C ALA A 720 -26.48 11.38 1.44
N PRO A 721 -25.75 11.09 0.33
CA PRO A 721 -24.86 12.06 -0.31
C PRO A 721 -25.59 13.11 -1.16
N SER A 722 -26.91 13.27 -1.02
CA SER A 722 -27.71 14.26 -1.76
C SER A 722 -27.22 15.69 -1.48
N THR A 723 -26.41 16.21 -2.41
CA THR A 723 -25.94 17.60 -2.30
C THR A 723 -27.10 18.59 -2.46
N PHE A 724 -28.24 18.16 -3.01
CA PHE A 724 -29.43 18.99 -3.12
C PHE A 724 -30.01 19.39 -1.74
N LEU A 725 -29.74 18.64 -0.67
CA LEU A 725 -30.09 19.08 0.69
C LEU A 725 -29.38 20.39 1.08
N HIS A 726 -28.13 20.59 0.63
CA HIS A 726 -27.41 21.85 0.83
C HIS A 726 -27.98 23.01 -0.02
N TYR A 727 -28.63 22.70 -1.13
CA TYR A 727 -29.36 23.70 -1.91
C TYR A 727 -30.57 24.21 -1.11
N LEU A 728 -31.31 23.30 -0.45
CA LEU A 728 -32.41 23.67 0.46
C LEU A 728 -31.91 24.53 1.63
N GLU A 729 -30.78 24.18 2.26
CA GLU A 729 -30.16 25.00 3.33
C GLU A 729 -29.90 26.45 2.84
N THR A 730 -29.36 26.58 1.63
CA THR A 730 -29.05 27.89 1.03
C THR A 730 -30.30 28.67 0.68
N ALA A 731 -31.30 28.03 0.08
CA ALA A 731 -32.59 28.63 -0.28
C ALA A 731 -33.40 29.09 0.95
N CYS A 732 -33.35 28.33 2.05
CA CYS A 732 -33.97 28.71 3.32
C CYS A 732 -33.18 29.77 4.11
N GLY A 733 -31.96 30.08 3.71
CA GLY A 733 -31.09 30.98 4.47
C GLY A 733 -30.74 30.43 5.86
N SER A 734 -30.50 29.12 5.97
CA SER A 734 -30.23 28.44 7.25
C SER A 734 -29.14 29.16 8.07
N ALA A 735 -29.42 29.36 9.36
CA ALA A 735 -28.56 30.13 10.27
C ALA A 735 -27.18 29.51 10.53
N PHE A 736 -27.01 28.23 10.17
CA PHE A 736 -25.77 27.47 10.36
C PHE A 736 -24.84 27.47 9.13
N LEU A 737 -25.19 28.19 8.05
CA LEU A 737 -24.26 28.52 6.98
C LEU A 737 -23.27 29.57 7.49
N GLN A 738 -21.96 29.36 7.29
CA GLN A 738 -20.93 30.27 7.81
C GLN A 738 -19.87 30.58 6.75
N PRO A 739 -19.13 31.69 6.91
CA PRO A 739 -18.06 32.03 5.99
C PRO A 739 -16.94 30.98 5.98
N ALA A 740 -16.35 30.75 4.82
CA ALA A 740 -15.16 29.93 4.65
C ALA A 740 -14.08 30.67 3.86
N VAL A 741 -12.83 30.47 4.24
CA VAL A 741 -11.68 31.07 3.56
C VAL A 741 -10.91 29.96 2.85
N CYS A 742 -10.73 30.09 1.53
CA CYS A 742 -10.05 29.09 0.70
C CYS A 742 -8.79 29.66 0.03
N ARG A 743 -7.83 28.78 -0.29
CA ARG A 743 -6.65 29.12 -1.12
C ARG A 743 -6.82 28.63 -2.55
N VAL A 744 -6.52 29.50 -3.52
CA VAL A 744 -6.62 29.23 -4.95
C VAL A 744 -5.25 29.48 -5.59
N LYS A 745 -4.86 28.60 -6.52
CA LYS A 745 -3.66 28.73 -7.33
C LYS A 745 -3.98 29.55 -8.59
N ASP A 746 -3.20 30.60 -8.82
CA ASP A 746 -3.28 31.38 -10.06
C ASP A 746 -2.45 30.73 -11.17
N PRO A 747 -2.67 31.07 -12.45
CA PRO A 747 -1.92 30.51 -13.57
C PRO A 747 -0.39 30.64 -13.46
N GLY A 748 0.11 31.71 -12.81
CA GLY A 748 1.55 31.92 -12.54
C GLY A 748 2.10 31.12 -11.35
N GLY A 749 1.28 30.29 -10.69
CA GLY A 749 1.65 29.49 -9.53
C GLY A 749 1.64 30.24 -8.19
N SER A 750 1.26 31.53 -8.18
CA SER A 750 0.98 32.26 -6.93
C SER A 750 -0.29 31.76 -6.27
N LEU A 751 -0.42 31.99 -4.96
CA LEU A 751 -1.59 31.62 -4.18
C LEU A 751 -2.35 32.87 -3.74
N ARG A 752 -3.66 32.90 -4.02
CA ARG A 752 -4.59 33.92 -3.53
C ARG A 752 -5.63 33.35 -2.57
N THR A 753 -6.18 34.21 -1.74
CA THR A 753 -7.22 33.86 -0.77
C THR A 753 -8.60 34.29 -1.27
N VAL A 754 -9.61 33.45 -1.08
CA VAL A 754 -11.01 33.73 -1.45
C VAL A 754 -11.91 33.51 -0.23
N LEU A 755 -12.86 34.43 -0.03
CA LEU A 755 -13.92 34.31 0.97
C LEU A 755 -15.19 33.80 0.29
N ILE A 756 -15.76 32.72 0.82
CA ILE A 756 -17.12 32.26 0.52
C ILE A 756 -17.98 32.66 1.71
N GLU A 757 -18.92 33.60 1.53
CA GLU A 757 -19.69 34.17 2.65
C GLU A 757 -20.63 33.17 3.33
N LYS A 758 -21.20 32.25 2.55
CA LYS A 758 -22.11 31.19 3.03
C LYS A 758 -21.62 29.84 2.52
N HIS A 759 -20.79 29.19 3.33
CA HIS A 759 -20.30 27.84 3.10
C HIS A 759 -21.11 26.82 3.91
N LEU A 760 -20.74 25.55 3.77
CA LEU A 760 -21.41 24.37 4.31
C LEU A 760 -20.59 23.71 5.44
N PRO A 761 -20.14 24.41 6.51
CA PRO A 761 -19.42 23.77 7.60
C PRO A 761 -20.35 22.93 8.49
N GLY A 762 -19.73 22.06 9.30
CA GLY A 762 -20.39 21.40 10.41
C GLY A 762 -21.14 20.12 10.08
N HIS A 763 -21.67 19.51 11.13
CA HIS A 763 -22.31 18.20 11.08
C HIS A 763 -23.78 18.29 10.63
N ARG A 764 -24.27 17.24 9.96
CA ARG A 764 -25.68 17.06 9.56
C ARG A 764 -26.12 15.65 9.88
N ASP A 765 -27.42 15.46 9.99
CA ASP A 765 -28.04 14.15 10.21
C ASP A 765 -27.67 13.13 9.12
N PHE A 766 -27.61 13.59 7.86
CA PHE A 766 -27.24 12.78 6.70
C PHE A 766 -25.71 12.58 6.53
N TYR A 767 -24.90 12.95 7.53
CA TYR A 767 -23.47 12.61 7.58
C TYR A 767 -23.16 11.45 8.53
N ARG A 768 -24.14 10.99 9.31
CA ARG A 768 -23.98 9.93 10.30
C ARG A 768 -23.77 8.55 9.67
N PRO A 769 -23.30 7.54 10.43
CA PRO A 769 -23.20 6.17 9.95
C PRO A 769 -24.52 5.58 9.43
N ASP A 770 -25.67 6.03 9.96
CA ASP A 770 -27.01 5.61 9.58
C ASP A 770 -27.68 6.56 8.56
N ALA A 771 -26.90 7.41 7.87
CA ALA A 771 -27.42 8.52 7.06
C ALA A 771 -28.45 8.16 5.98
N GLU A 772 -28.51 6.90 5.55
CA GLU A 772 -29.56 6.43 4.63
C GLU A 772 -30.96 6.49 5.25
N ASN A 773 -31.06 6.52 6.59
CA ASN A 773 -32.28 6.68 7.37
C ASN A 773 -32.40 8.09 7.98
N CYS A 774 -31.76 9.10 7.39
CA CYS A 774 -31.81 10.45 7.96
C CYS A 774 -33.25 10.96 8.06
N LYS A 775 -33.51 11.78 9.10
CA LYS A 775 -34.84 12.30 9.45
C LYS A 775 -35.52 12.98 8.28
N PHE A 776 -34.74 13.69 7.48
CA PHE A 776 -35.26 14.42 6.33
C PHE A 776 -35.95 13.47 5.34
N PHE A 777 -35.28 12.42 4.86
CA PHE A 777 -35.87 11.54 3.85
C PHE A 777 -37.05 10.73 4.41
N VAL A 778 -36.98 10.32 5.69
CA VAL A 778 -38.12 9.67 6.37
C VAL A 778 -39.35 10.59 6.36
N ARG A 779 -39.20 11.85 6.76
CA ARG A 779 -40.31 12.82 6.77
C ARG A 779 -40.74 13.22 5.36
N ALA A 780 -39.82 13.31 4.40
CA ALA A 780 -40.13 13.69 3.03
C ALA A 780 -41.01 12.65 2.34
N VAL A 781 -40.69 11.36 2.48
CA VAL A 781 -41.52 10.27 1.95
C VAL A 781 -42.90 10.27 2.62
N GLN A 782 -42.98 10.48 3.94
CA GLN A 782 -44.26 10.63 4.65
C GLN A 782 -45.07 11.84 4.18
N ALA A 783 -44.39 12.92 3.77
CA ALA A 783 -44.99 14.13 3.22
C ALA A 783 -45.33 14.02 1.72
N GLY A 784 -45.07 12.87 1.08
CA GLY A 784 -45.47 12.57 -0.29
C GLY A 784 -44.35 12.63 -1.34
N LEU A 785 -43.08 12.84 -0.94
CA LEU A 785 -41.95 12.84 -1.89
C LEU A 785 -41.85 11.49 -2.59
N HIS A 786 -41.95 11.50 -3.92
CA HIS A 786 -41.80 10.27 -4.69
C HIS A 786 -40.33 9.97 -4.99
N ILE A 787 -39.90 8.76 -4.64
CA ILE A 787 -38.56 8.22 -4.97
C ILE A 787 -38.76 6.96 -5.79
N ALA A 788 -38.51 7.04 -7.09
CA ALA A 788 -38.53 5.86 -7.95
C ALA A 788 -37.29 5.03 -7.68
N GLU A 789 -37.44 3.70 -7.51
CA GLU A 789 -36.34 2.78 -7.22
C GLU A 789 -36.38 1.57 -8.14
N VAL A 790 -35.25 1.25 -8.77
CA VAL A 790 -35.08 0.10 -9.67
C VAL A 790 -33.80 -0.65 -9.28
N PRO A 791 -33.82 -2.00 -9.16
CA PRO A 791 -32.61 -2.78 -8.93
C PRO A 791 -31.59 -2.62 -10.07
N PHE A 792 -30.29 -2.56 -9.75
CA PHE A 792 -29.23 -2.50 -10.75
C PHE A 792 -27.96 -3.19 -10.25
N GLY A 793 -27.72 -4.41 -10.76
CA GLY A 793 -26.60 -5.24 -10.33
C GLY A 793 -26.64 -5.54 -8.83
N MET A 794 -25.52 -5.28 -8.15
CA MET A 794 -25.39 -5.38 -6.69
C MET A 794 -26.02 -4.20 -5.93
N GLY A 795 -26.46 -3.17 -6.64
CA GLY A 795 -27.02 -1.95 -6.07
C GLY A 795 -28.42 -1.66 -6.59
N ARG A 796 -28.76 -0.37 -6.58
CA ARG A 796 -30.04 0.16 -7.06
C ARG A 796 -29.84 1.51 -7.72
N ILE A 797 -30.82 1.89 -8.53
CA ILE A 797 -30.99 3.21 -9.08
C ILE A 797 -32.15 3.87 -8.35
N GLN A 798 -31.94 5.09 -7.87
CA GLN A 798 -32.99 5.91 -7.27
C GLN A 798 -33.10 7.24 -8.01
N VAL A 799 -34.32 7.69 -8.31
CA VAL A 799 -34.59 8.92 -9.06
C VAL A 799 -35.61 9.77 -8.31
N ILE A 800 -35.31 11.07 -8.19
CA ILE A 800 -36.20 12.07 -7.57
C ILE A 800 -36.34 13.25 -8.52
N ASP A 801 -37.58 13.69 -8.78
CA ASP A 801 -37.85 14.92 -9.51
C ASP A 801 -37.45 16.13 -8.66
N LEU A 802 -36.68 17.07 -9.24
CA LEU A 802 -36.15 18.20 -8.45
C LEU A 802 -37.24 19.16 -7.98
N LYS A 803 -38.32 19.31 -8.74
CA LYS A 803 -39.42 20.22 -8.36
C LYS A 803 -40.15 19.66 -7.15
N ASP A 804 -40.51 18.37 -7.18
CA ASP A 804 -41.13 17.68 -6.05
C ASP A 804 -40.19 17.69 -4.82
N PHE A 805 -38.90 17.38 -5.02
CA PHE A 805 -37.90 17.44 -3.95
C PHE A 805 -37.79 18.84 -3.34
N TYR A 806 -37.79 19.88 -4.17
CA TYR A 806 -37.75 21.26 -3.69
C TYR A 806 -39.02 21.64 -2.92
N GLU A 807 -40.21 21.36 -3.46
CA GLU A 807 -41.48 21.74 -2.84
C GLU A 807 -41.68 21.05 -1.47
N VAL A 808 -41.47 19.73 -1.40
CA VAL A 808 -41.54 18.97 -0.14
C VAL A 808 -40.42 19.41 0.81
N GLY A 809 -39.21 19.56 0.31
CA GLY A 809 -38.05 19.96 1.12
C GLY A 809 -38.22 21.33 1.76
N MET A 810 -38.67 22.33 1.01
CA MET A 810 -38.93 23.67 1.52
C MET A 810 -40.08 23.69 2.53
N LYS A 811 -41.12 22.86 2.33
CA LYS A 811 -42.20 22.68 3.31
C LYS A 811 -41.63 22.16 4.63
N LEU A 812 -40.85 21.09 4.60
CA LEU A 812 -40.25 20.50 5.80
C LEU A 812 -39.28 21.44 6.51
N MET A 813 -38.43 22.15 5.76
CA MET A 813 -37.49 23.12 6.32
C MET A 813 -38.21 24.32 6.96
N LYS A 814 -39.40 24.68 6.46
CA LYS A 814 -40.23 25.74 7.06
C LYS A 814 -40.92 25.27 8.34
N GLU A 815 -41.36 24.01 8.39
CA GLU A 815 -41.96 23.39 9.57
C GLU A 815 -40.92 23.15 10.68
N ASP A 816 -39.72 22.69 10.30
CA ASP A 816 -38.60 22.42 11.20
C ASP A 816 -37.28 22.83 10.54
N PRO A 817 -36.76 24.05 10.80
CA PRO A 817 -35.49 24.53 10.24
C PRO A 817 -34.26 23.70 10.62
N ARG A 818 -34.40 22.75 11.55
CA ARG A 818 -33.33 21.88 12.06
C ARG A 818 -33.46 20.45 11.55
N VAL A 819 -34.40 20.16 10.65
CA VAL A 819 -34.66 18.78 10.16
C VAL A 819 -33.43 18.10 9.57
N LEU A 820 -32.47 18.88 9.05
CA LEU A 820 -31.19 18.40 8.51
C LEU A 820 -30.08 18.24 9.55
N LEU A 821 -30.25 18.75 10.78
CA LEU A 821 -29.29 18.60 11.87
C LEU A 821 -29.56 17.32 12.65
N CYS A 822 -28.53 16.71 13.25
CA CYS A 822 -28.73 15.50 14.05
C CYS A 822 -29.29 15.82 15.44
N ASP A 823 -30.02 14.86 16.03
CA ASP A 823 -30.57 14.98 17.39
C ASP A 823 -29.61 14.52 18.50
N ASP A 824 -28.36 14.21 18.15
CA ASP A 824 -27.35 13.81 19.13
C ASP A 824 -27.05 14.98 20.09
N PRO A 825 -27.36 14.84 21.40
CA PRO A 825 -27.14 15.90 22.38
C PRO A 825 -25.65 16.25 22.56
N ASP A 826 -24.76 15.31 22.20
CA ASP A 826 -23.31 15.47 22.30
C ASP A 826 -22.70 16.10 21.03
N CYS A 827 -23.50 16.25 19.96
CA CYS A 827 -23.06 16.95 18.75
C CYS A 827 -22.96 18.46 18.98
N LEU A 828 -21.74 18.92 19.27
CA LEU A 828 -21.42 20.33 19.57
C LEU A 828 -21.88 21.31 18.48
N PHE A 829 -21.86 20.89 17.21
CA PHE A 829 -22.32 21.73 16.11
C PHE A 829 -23.84 21.82 16.05
N CYS A 830 -24.52 20.67 15.98
CA CYS A 830 -25.97 20.64 15.79
C CYS A 830 -26.72 21.25 16.98
N ARG A 831 -26.29 20.99 18.22
CA ARG A 831 -26.96 21.53 19.42
C ARG A 831 -26.90 23.07 19.55
N LYS A 832 -26.03 23.74 18.79
CA LYS A 832 -25.91 25.20 18.79
C LYS A 832 -27.11 25.87 18.10
N PHE A 833 -27.80 25.15 17.22
CA PHE A 833 -28.90 25.61 16.39
C PHE A 833 -30.18 24.84 16.73
#